data_AF-A0A8H5G9U2-F1
#
_entry.id   AF-A0A8H5G9U2-F1
#
_cell.length_a   1.000
_cell.length_b   1.000
_cell.length_c   1.000
_cell.angle_alpha   90.00
_cell.angle_beta   90.00
_cell.angle_gamma   90.00
#
_symmetry.space_group_name_H-M   'P 1'
#
loop_
_entity.id
_entity.type
_entity.pdbx_description
1 polymer ?
#
loop_
_entity_poly.entity_id
_entity_poly.type
_entity_poly.pdbx_seq_one_letter_code
_entity_poly.pdbx_strand_id
1 'polypeptide(L)'
;MAIPTGRALPCISQAVFRTSSSFPLSPHLVQAIMPTSHNIHDFVINGLTNNNININSSIGIDILLEASTREAAVDAGERDYDATCYPGTREQYIKDITSWATTSDSNQLPMYWMKGPAGVGKSAIAQTCARAMKDSGHLGAAFFFSVNGRQKDHTRFFPTLAYQLTTTLPEFREVVNHRVLNDKTLVKKAMSSQFESLIVEPLRRLREQGREVRRRPIFIDGLDECESQDAQAEIIKLIAASVQAKSTPFCWAIFSRAEPCIPSTFALAHISSLCHIVYLPISRETDKEVELYLCGGFKNMLQRRNMVLSSPWPAEEDIKKLVDAAAGLFAYAATVLRFIDKHSHAGFGETLQAVLDIIAKPGSRALPVFSNLDSLYILILERVPDDILRPTKVLLAWMNTQGWENRNVDVALVCNFTGISEATFKSICHYLQAVVAYQEPSQSIRVPNRPVNLKQSFYHQSPRLKLDPSLRQQLLKVHGTIAFLHKSFLEFLRDPTRSSAFSPQSLDIRKDLLDHFVNRHAHYASGYDIQSSGLKLASGIASSSTLLSWPQRSEFVDSFLTLYVLHLFSGDSKSLWSLTVSSASARELDHRKSLTAERMILGLGLHNDRGRCLRVIEGTTFRRIPPRGYGDSDLADFQADLKEAEKAKNIKLFHPHAPSVFASVNNLYSQHKLGKRYGLHKIGHGEKSVVLYWEYDTKERSFHEFTTVDYERAMRIYEAEKFKMWDGLWVPPS
;
A
#
# COMPACT_ATOMS: atom_id res chain seq x y z
N MET A 1 11.29 33.21 65.60
CA MET A 1 12.57 32.50 65.82
C MET A 1 12.88 31.68 64.59
N ALA A 2 14.13 31.73 64.11
CA ALA A 2 14.75 30.88 63.06
C ALA A 2 14.12 30.77 61.65
N ILE A 3 14.95 31.09 60.66
CA ILE A 3 14.94 30.84 59.19
C ILE A 3 16.29 30.08 58.92
N PRO A 4 16.62 29.35 57.81
CA PRO A 4 15.97 29.06 56.50
C PRO A 4 15.71 27.53 56.29
N THR A 5 15.47 26.88 55.13
CA THR A 5 15.22 27.15 53.68
C THR A 5 14.42 25.93 53.11
N GLY A 6 13.85 25.88 51.90
CA GLY A 6 13.64 26.87 50.84
C GLY A 6 13.06 26.25 49.54
N ARG A 7 12.41 27.08 48.71
CA ARG A 7 11.98 26.85 47.30
C ARG A 7 10.77 25.93 46.99
N ALA A 8 9.60 26.49 47.28
CA ALA A 8 8.46 26.70 46.38
C ALA A 8 8.40 26.04 44.97
N LEU A 9 7.24 25.40 44.72
CA LEU A 9 6.42 25.44 43.49
C LEU A 9 5.02 25.90 43.95
N PRO A 10 4.25 26.71 43.17
CA PRO A 10 3.30 26.07 42.24
C PRO A 10 2.93 26.85 40.95
N CYS A 11 2.46 26.05 39.99
CA CYS A 11 1.48 26.28 38.93
C CYS A 11 0.49 27.49 39.04
N ILE A 12 0.27 28.25 37.94
CA ILE A 12 -1.04 28.44 37.21
C ILE A 12 -1.13 29.73 36.31
N SER A 13 -1.74 29.54 35.12
CA SER A 13 -2.47 30.44 34.17
C SER A 13 -1.90 31.72 33.51
N GLN A 14 -1.92 31.67 32.15
CA GLN A 14 -2.61 32.57 31.19
C GLN A 14 -2.18 34.04 30.87
N ALA A 15 -2.44 34.39 29.59
CA ALA A 15 -2.69 35.73 29.01
C ALA A 15 -1.47 36.65 28.72
N VAL A 16 -1.44 37.59 27.74
CA VAL A 16 -2.30 37.92 26.57
C VAL A 16 -1.61 39.00 25.66
N PHE A 17 -1.62 38.86 24.31
CA PHE A 17 -1.33 39.91 23.27
C PHE A 17 0.11 40.56 23.29
N ARG A 18 0.64 41.35 22.32
CA ARG A 18 0.08 42.14 21.18
C ARG A 18 1.19 42.53 20.14
N THR A 19 0.88 42.54 18.82
CA THR A 19 1.38 43.46 17.73
C THR A 19 2.91 43.60 17.42
N SER A 20 3.40 43.96 16.22
CA SER A 20 2.81 44.28 14.88
C SER A 20 3.85 44.35 13.73
N SER A 21 3.45 43.91 12.53
CA SER A 21 3.79 44.40 11.15
C SER A 21 5.18 44.94 10.74
N SER A 22 5.74 44.37 9.66
CA SER A 22 6.20 45.15 8.46
C SER A 22 6.52 44.27 7.22
N PHE A 23 5.73 44.42 6.15
CA PHE A 23 6.07 44.23 4.72
C PHE A 23 5.99 45.64 4.05
N PRO A 24 6.31 45.89 2.77
CA PRO A 24 6.77 45.02 1.65
C PRO A 24 8.14 45.50 1.07
N LEU A 25 8.76 44.97 0.01
CA LEU A 25 8.38 45.00 -1.42
C LEU A 25 9.36 44.16 -2.29
N SER A 26 8.90 43.77 -3.48
CA SER A 26 9.70 43.39 -4.65
C SER A 26 9.21 44.21 -5.83
N PRO A 27 10.08 44.58 -6.78
CA PRO A 27 9.78 44.19 -8.17
C PRO A 27 11.00 43.77 -9.01
N HIS A 28 10.74 42.99 -10.07
CA HIS A 28 11.69 42.63 -11.12
C HIS A 28 11.87 43.73 -12.17
N LEU A 29 13.11 43.89 -12.66
CA LEU A 29 13.63 44.42 -13.95
C LEU A 29 15.09 44.83 -13.66
N VAL A 30 16.13 44.53 -14.46
CA VAL A 30 16.29 44.65 -15.92
C VAL A 30 17.19 43.51 -16.45
N GLN A 31 17.08 43.24 -17.76
CA GLN A 31 17.82 42.24 -18.51
C GLN A 31 19.02 42.86 -19.27
N ALA A 32 20.05 42.04 -19.55
CA ALA A 32 21.06 42.18 -20.61
C ALA A 32 22.41 42.90 -20.34
N ILE A 33 23.36 42.56 -21.23
CA ILE A 33 24.71 43.13 -21.49
C ILE A 33 25.86 42.63 -20.58
N MET A 34 26.51 41.54 -21.03
CA MET A 34 27.99 41.43 -21.00
C MET A 34 28.55 42.28 -22.16
N PRO A 35 29.77 42.86 -22.05
CA PRO A 35 30.98 42.11 -22.43
C PRO A 35 32.27 42.43 -21.62
N THR A 36 33.25 41.51 -21.68
CA THR A 36 34.74 41.71 -21.75
C THR A 36 35.44 42.82 -20.94
N SER A 37 36.66 42.68 -20.37
CA SER A 37 37.64 41.57 -20.25
C SER A 37 38.88 42.07 -19.46
N HIS A 38 39.73 41.13 -19.02
CA HIS A 38 41.15 41.30 -18.59
C HIS A 38 41.51 41.71 -17.14
N ASN A 39 42.26 40.78 -16.53
CA ASN A 39 43.45 40.93 -15.67
C ASN A 39 43.37 41.59 -14.28
N ILE A 40 43.26 40.71 -13.27
CA ILE A 40 44.27 40.43 -12.22
C ILE A 40 44.91 41.67 -11.54
N HIS A 41 44.62 41.84 -10.25
CA HIS A 41 45.64 41.71 -9.19
C HIS A 41 45.01 41.41 -7.82
N ASP A 42 45.64 40.46 -7.12
CA ASP A 42 45.61 40.11 -5.69
C ASP A 42 44.45 40.61 -4.78
N PHE A 43 43.59 39.66 -4.40
CA PHE A 43 42.94 39.70 -3.08
C PHE A 43 42.86 38.29 -2.46
N VAL A 44 43.81 37.97 -1.58
CA VAL A 44 43.83 36.71 -0.83
C VAL A 44 42.80 36.76 0.29
N ILE A 45 41.61 36.20 0.07
CA ILE A 45 40.66 35.89 1.15
C ILE A 45 40.93 34.48 1.67
N ASN A 46 41.90 34.39 2.59
CA ASN A 46 42.01 33.25 3.49
C ASN A 46 40.79 33.26 4.42
N GLY A 47 39.72 32.51 4.09
CA GLY A 47 38.52 32.48 4.94
C GLY A 47 37.35 31.59 4.52
N LEU A 48 37.40 30.85 3.40
CA LEU A 48 36.24 30.09 2.88
C LEU A 48 36.59 28.67 2.43
N THR A 49 37.02 27.79 3.36
CA THR A 49 37.21 26.35 3.08
C THR A 49 36.39 25.40 3.96
N ASN A 50 35.77 25.86 5.06
CA ASN A 50 35.13 24.95 6.03
C ASN A 50 33.60 24.71 5.88
N ASN A 51 32.89 25.41 4.99
CA ASN A 51 31.42 25.27 4.89
C ASN A 51 30.92 24.28 3.81
N ASN A 52 31.77 23.81 2.90
CA ASN A 52 31.38 22.84 1.86
C ASN A 52 31.53 21.36 2.28
N ILE A 53 32.22 21.07 3.38
CA ILE A 53 32.48 19.68 3.81
C ILE A 53 31.22 19.01 4.37
N ASN A 54 30.27 19.79 4.92
CA ASN A 54 29.12 19.25 5.65
C ASN A 54 27.81 19.12 4.83
N ILE A 55 27.80 19.53 3.56
CA ILE A 55 26.62 19.36 2.67
C ILE A 55 26.68 18.01 1.95
N ASN A 56 27.87 17.50 1.64
CA ASN A 56 28.04 16.18 1.01
C ASN A 56 28.07 15.01 2.01
N SER A 57 28.08 15.27 3.32
CA SER A 57 28.28 14.25 4.36
C SER A 57 27.07 13.33 4.59
N SER A 58 25.87 13.68 4.12
CA SER A 58 24.65 12.88 4.29
C SER A 58 23.93 12.46 3.00
N ILE A 59 24.24 13.02 1.83
CA ILE A 59 23.39 12.89 0.61
C ILE A 59 23.12 11.42 0.23
N GLY A 60 24.08 10.51 0.44
CA GLY A 60 23.87 9.08 0.19
C GLY A 60 22.87 8.45 1.16
N ILE A 61 22.89 8.88 2.43
CA ILE A 61 21.89 8.50 3.43
C ILE A 61 20.52 9.11 3.12
N ASP A 62 20.48 10.33 2.61
CA ASP A 62 19.21 11.00 2.27
C ASP A 62 18.51 10.28 1.10
N ILE A 63 19.26 9.87 0.08
CA ILE A 63 18.77 8.99 -1.01
C ILE A 63 18.28 7.63 -0.45
N LEU A 64 19.00 7.05 0.51
CA LEU A 64 18.62 5.80 1.15
C LEU A 64 17.33 5.93 1.99
N LEU A 65 17.14 7.07 2.65
CA LEU A 65 15.94 7.42 3.41
C LEU A 65 14.71 7.55 2.49
N GLU A 66 14.84 8.20 1.33
CA GLU A 66 13.75 8.28 0.32
C GLU A 66 13.33 6.90 -0.22
N ALA A 67 14.30 5.99 -0.35
CA ALA A 67 14.07 4.60 -0.74
C ALA A 67 13.52 3.71 0.38
N SER A 68 13.59 4.14 1.64
CA SER A 68 13.15 3.37 2.80
C SER A 68 11.62 3.48 3.04
N THR A 69 11.08 2.56 3.84
CA THR A 69 9.72 2.61 4.38
C THR A 69 9.83 2.89 5.88
N ARG A 70 9.63 4.15 6.29
CA ARG A 70 9.76 4.56 7.70
C ARG A 70 8.68 3.92 8.57
N GLU A 71 7.51 3.72 7.97
CA GLU A 71 6.31 3.09 8.53
C GLU A 71 6.57 1.63 8.96
N ALA A 72 7.61 0.97 8.44
CA ALA A 72 7.97 -0.43 8.75
C ALA A 72 8.87 -0.59 10.01
N ALA A 73 9.33 0.51 10.61
CA ALA A 73 10.23 0.47 11.77
C ALA A 73 9.49 0.10 13.08
N VAL A 74 10.25 -0.10 14.17
CA VAL A 74 9.70 -0.41 15.51
C VAL A 74 8.89 0.76 16.10
N ASP A 75 9.36 1.97 15.83
CA ASP A 75 8.95 3.27 16.39
C ASP A 75 8.35 4.23 15.34
N ALA A 76 7.77 3.67 14.28
CA ALA A 76 6.93 4.44 13.39
C ALA A 76 5.69 4.93 14.15
N GLY A 77 5.28 6.20 13.96
CA GLY A 77 4.08 6.75 14.62
C GLY A 77 2.78 6.06 14.17
N GLU A 78 2.80 5.49 12.96
CA GLU A 78 1.78 4.57 12.44
C GLU A 78 1.59 3.32 13.33
N ARG A 79 2.57 3.03 14.21
CA ARG A 79 2.69 1.82 15.04
C ARG A 79 2.73 2.12 16.55
N ASP A 80 2.46 3.37 16.96
CA ASP A 80 2.22 3.71 18.36
C ASP A 80 0.99 2.96 18.93
N TYR A 81 0.01 2.70 18.06
CA TYR A 81 -1.20 1.93 18.37
C TYR A 81 -1.12 0.44 18.00
N ASP A 82 0.00 -0.03 17.44
CA ASP A 82 0.17 -1.44 17.09
C ASP A 82 0.26 -2.31 18.35
N ALA A 83 -0.39 -3.47 18.30
CA ALA A 83 -0.46 -4.39 19.42
C ALA A 83 0.92 -4.91 19.81
N THR A 84 1.35 -4.56 21.03
CA THR A 84 2.32 -5.35 21.80
C THR A 84 1.59 -6.45 22.56
N CYS A 85 2.32 -7.43 23.08
CA CYS A 85 1.76 -8.38 24.02
C CYS A 85 1.28 -7.64 25.28
N TYR A 86 0.11 -8.01 25.78
CA TYR A 86 -0.38 -7.48 27.05
C TYR A 86 0.48 -8.07 28.18
N PRO A 87 0.83 -7.31 29.24
CA PRO A 87 1.64 -7.83 30.34
C PRO A 87 1.06 -9.13 30.92
N GLY A 88 1.90 -10.14 31.15
CA GLY A 88 1.45 -11.47 31.56
C GLY A 88 0.99 -12.41 30.42
N THR A 89 1.05 -11.98 29.14
CA THR A 89 0.75 -12.86 27.99
C THR A 89 1.99 -13.13 27.14
N ARG A 90 2.09 -14.35 26.60
CA ARG A 90 3.19 -14.83 25.74
C ARG A 90 4.60 -14.71 26.33
N GLU A 91 4.74 -14.56 27.65
CA GLU A 91 6.02 -14.24 28.31
C GLU A 91 7.13 -15.24 28.01
N GLN A 92 6.80 -16.54 27.95
CA GLN A 92 7.77 -17.59 27.64
C GLN A 92 8.37 -17.41 26.22
N TYR A 93 7.54 -17.15 25.20
CA TYR A 93 8.03 -16.86 23.85
C TYR A 93 8.88 -15.59 23.79
N ILE A 94 8.48 -14.53 24.51
CA ILE A 94 9.24 -13.28 24.57
C ILE A 94 10.62 -13.53 25.20
N LYS A 95 10.66 -14.28 26.31
CA LYS A 95 11.91 -14.66 27.00
C LYS A 95 12.82 -15.51 26.12
N ASP A 96 12.27 -16.53 25.45
CA ASP A 96 13.05 -17.44 24.60
C ASP A 96 13.63 -16.71 23.38
N ILE A 97 12.84 -15.87 22.71
CA ILE A 97 13.28 -15.08 21.56
C ILE A 97 14.31 -14.03 21.98
N THR A 98 14.11 -13.32 23.09
CA THR A 98 15.08 -12.31 23.55
C THR A 98 16.38 -12.94 24.03
N SER A 99 16.33 -14.08 24.72
CA SER A 99 17.52 -14.88 25.08
C SER A 99 18.26 -15.39 23.84
N TRP A 100 17.54 -15.95 22.86
CA TRP A 100 18.09 -16.35 21.57
C TRP A 100 18.75 -15.16 20.82
N ALA A 101 18.12 -13.99 20.85
CA ALA A 101 18.60 -12.78 20.19
C ALA A 101 19.88 -12.20 20.81
N THR A 102 20.10 -12.42 22.11
CA THR A 102 21.26 -11.90 22.85
C THR A 102 22.34 -12.94 23.20
N THR A 103 22.11 -14.24 22.97
CA THR A 103 23.10 -15.27 23.31
C THR A 103 24.46 -15.04 22.66
N SER A 104 25.52 -15.39 23.40
CA SER A 104 26.90 -15.44 22.95
C SER A 104 27.33 -16.84 22.49
N ASP A 105 26.45 -17.85 22.56
CA ASP A 105 26.75 -19.20 22.09
C ASP A 105 26.88 -19.25 20.56
N SER A 106 28.07 -19.59 20.07
CA SER A 106 28.36 -19.74 18.65
C SER A 106 27.68 -20.95 17.99
N ASN A 107 27.16 -21.89 18.79
CA ASN A 107 26.43 -23.06 18.30
C ASN A 107 24.93 -22.78 18.10
N GLN A 108 24.43 -21.63 18.59
CA GLN A 108 23.02 -21.26 18.42
C GLN A 108 22.70 -21.01 16.95
N LEU A 109 21.63 -21.66 16.46
CA LEU A 109 21.09 -21.40 15.11
C LEU A 109 20.74 -19.91 14.96
N PRO A 110 21.35 -19.18 14.01
CA PRO A 110 21.23 -17.72 13.91
C PRO A 110 19.99 -17.26 13.12
N MET A 111 19.19 -18.18 12.59
CA MET A 111 17.84 -17.88 12.10
C MET A 111 16.79 -18.48 13.06
N TYR A 112 15.68 -17.78 13.22
CA TYR A 112 14.52 -18.21 14.00
C TYR A 112 13.26 -17.93 13.18
N TRP A 113 12.36 -18.90 13.03
CA TRP A 113 11.11 -18.73 12.29
C TRP A 113 9.90 -19.16 13.11
N MET A 114 9.07 -18.20 13.51
CA MET A 114 7.77 -18.46 14.12
C MET A 114 6.68 -18.50 13.06
N LYS A 115 6.17 -19.70 12.77
CA LYS A 115 5.00 -19.92 11.92
C LYS A 115 3.74 -20.12 12.75
N GLY A 116 2.61 -19.62 12.25
CA GLY A 116 1.30 -19.84 12.90
C GLY A 116 0.15 -19.22 12.09
N PRO A 117 -1.11 -19.60 12.37
CA PRO A 117 -2.27 -19.03 11.69
C PRO A 117 -2.43 -17.53 11.98
N ALA A 118 -3.39 -16.88 11.31
CA ALA A 118 -3.73 -15.50 11.60
C ALA A 118 -4.30 -15.35 13.03
N GLY A 119 -4.02 -14.23 13.70
CA GLY A 119 -4.70 -13.88 14.95
C GLY A 119 -4.20 -14.52 16.25
N VAL A 120 -3.16 -15.36 16.24
CA VAL A 120 -2.59 -15.96 17.47
C VAL A 120 -1.61 -15.06 18.25
N GLY A 121 -1.24 -13.90 17.70
CA GLY A 121 -0.38 -12.91 18.36
C GLY A 121 1.09 -12.83 17.89
N LYS A 122 1.47 -13.46 16.76
CA LYS A 122 2.85 -13.42 16.22
C LYS A 122 3.42 -12.00 16.13
N SER A 123 2.71 -11.07 15.49
CA SER A 123 3.11 -9.67 15.33
C SER A 123 3.27 -8.94 16.66
N ALA A 124 2.44 -9.28 17.66
CA ALA A 124 2.56 -8.74 19.00
C ALA A 124 3.81 -9.25 19.73
N ILE A 125 4.15 -10.54 19.58
CA ILE A 125 5.40 -11.11 20.08
C ILE A 125 6.60 -10.44 19.38
N ALA A 126 6.58 -10.34 18.06
CA ALA A 126 7.63 -9.71 17.26
C ALA A 126 7.86 -8.24 17.66
N GLN A 127 6.79 -7.46 17.79
CA GLN A 127 6.84 -6.05 18.20
C GLN A 127 7.35 -5.88 19.64
N THR A 128 6.94 -6.76 20.56
CA THR A 128 7.38 -6.73 21.96
C THR A 128 8.87 -7.08 22.08
N CYS A 129 9.32 -8.12 21.37
CA CYS A 129 10.74 -8.49 21.34
C CYS A 129 11.60 -7.41 20.68
N ALA A 130 11.15 -6.83 19.56
CA ALA A 130 11.88 -5.77 18.86
C ALA A 130 12.00 -4.49 19.72
N ARG A 131 10.95 -4.11 20.45
CA ARG A 131 11.00 -3.02 21.45
C ARG A 131 11.99 -3.33 22.57
N ALA A 132 11.90 -4.48 23.23
CA ALA A 132 12.84 -4.87 24.28
C ALA A 132 14.32 -4.90 23.82
N MET A 133 14.58 -5.34 22.59
CA MET A 133 15.92 -5.30 21.99
C MET A 133 16.36 -3.89 21.63
N LYS A 134 15.45 -2.98 21.29
CA LYS A 134 15.75 -1.57 21.04
C LYS A 134 16.08 -0.83 22.34
N ASP A 135 15.25 -1.01 23.36
CA ASP A 135 15.37 -0.33 24.66
C ASP A 135 16.65 -0.76 25.40
N SER A 136 17.11 -1.99 25.18
CA SER A 136 18.40 -2.49 25.67
C SER A 136 19.60 -2.18 24.74
N GLY A 137 19.40 -1.48 23.62
CA GLY A 137 20.47 -1.07 22.68
C GLY A 137 21.05 -2.19 21.81
N HIS A 138 20.43 -3.38 21.79
CA HIS A 138 20.91 -4.56 21.03
C HIS A 138 20.39 -4.60 19.59
N LEU A 139 19.17 -4.14 19.33
CA LEU A 139 18.52 -4.21 18.02
C LEU A 139 19.41 -3.70 16.87
N GLY A 140 19.51 -4.47 15.79
CA GLY A 140 20.16 -4.02 14.56
C GLY A 140 19.20 -3.20 13.70
N ALA A 141 18.08 -3.82 13.33
CA ALA A 141 16.98 -3.24 12.59
C ALA A 141 15.69 -4.07 12.81
N ALA A 142 14.54 -3.56 12.40
CA ALA A 142 13.34 -4.38 12.24
C ALA A 142 12.51 -3.90 11.04
N PHE A 143 11.84 -4.83 10.38
CA PHE A 143 10.93 -4.56 9.29
C PHE A 143 9.63 -5.31 9.51
N PHE A 144 8.57 -4.55 9.76
CA PHE A 144 7.23 -5.07 9.87
C PHE A 144 6.56 -4.87 8.52
N PHE A 145 6.49 -5.96 7.74
CA PHE A 145 5.59 -5.99 6.61
C PHE A 145 4.18 -5.74 7.15
N SER A 146 3.42 -4.98 6.38
CA SER A 146 2.02 -4.77 6.64
C SER A 146 1.29 -4.91 5.33
N VAL A 147 0.07 -5.42 5.43
CA VAL A 147 -0.95 -5.29 4.42
C VAL A 147 -1.23 -3.83 4.01
N ASN A 148 -0.71 -2.84 4.72
CA ASN A 148 -1.00 -1.43 4.52
C ASN A 148 0.21 -0.63 3.98
N GLY A 149 -0.08 0.54 3.43
CA GLY A 149 0.93 1.51 3.00
C GLY A 149 2.00 0.97 2.03
N ARG A 150 3.27 1.29 2.34
CA ARG A 150 4.48 0.92 1.58
C ARG A 150 5.21 -0.29 2.18
N GLN A 151 4.70 -0.86 3.26
CA GLN A 151 5.40 -1.93 4.00
C GLN A 151 5.47 -3.24 3.22
N LYS A 152 4.51 -3.51 2.33
CA LYS A 152 4.52 -4.69 1.45
C LYS A 152 5.49 -4.64 0.26
N ASP A 153 6.04 -3.46 -0.06
CA ASP A 153 6.92 -3.25 -1.21
C ASP A 153 8.31 -3.83 -0.92
N HIS A 154 8.54 -5.04 -1.41
CA HIS A 154 9.78 -5.79 -1.24
C HIS A 154 11.02 -5.05 -1.76
N THR A 155 10.88 -4.12 -2.72
CA THR A 155 12.02 -3.34 -3.25
C THR A 155 12.57 -2.33 -2.23
N ARG A 156 11.79 -2.01 -1.18
CA ARG A 156 12.19 -1.14 -0.06
C ARG A 156 12.76 -1.88 1.13
N PHE A 157 12.67 -3.21 1.16
CA PHE A 157 13.05 -4.04 2.32
C PHE A 157 14.51 -3.83 2.75
N PHE A 158 15.48 -4.15 1.88
CA PHE A 158 16.90 -3.99 2.19
C PHE A 158 17.36 -2.52 2.30
N PRO A 159 16.89 -1.57 1.48
CA PRO A 159 17.12 -0.14 1.72
C PRO A 159 16.70 0.32 3.13
N THR A 160 15.54 -0.14 3.61
CA THR A 160 15.02 0.19 4.95
C THR A 160 15.88 -0.40 6.07
N LEU A 161 16.27 -1.68 5.95
CA LEU A 161 17.17 -2.32 6.91
C LEU A 161 18.54 -1.62 6.94
N ALA A 162 19.10 -1.31 5.77
CA ALA A 162 20.37 -0.57 5.67
C ALA A 162 20.26 0.82 6.30
N TYR A 163 19.19 1.56 6.06
CA TYR A 163 18.98 2.87 6.69
C TYR A 163 18.95 2.77 8.22
N GLN A 164 18.20 1.82 8.78
CA GLN A 164 18.15 1.59 10.23
C GLN A 164 19.52 1.19 10.80
N LEU A 165 20.29 0.36 10.08
CA LEU A 165 21.67 0.05 10.47
C LEU A 165 22.55 1.32 10.45
N THR A 166 22.32 2.29 9.56
CA THR A 166 23.05 3.58 9.58
C THR A 166 22.67 4.52 10.73
N THR A 167 21.61 4.23 11.49
CA THR A 167 21.24 4.96 12.71
C THR A 167 21.66 4.23 13.98
N THR A 168 21.79 2.90 13.95
CA THR A 168 22.28 2.09 15.09
C THR A 168 23.80 1.84 15.08
N LEU A 169 24.46 1.98 13.92
CA LEU A 169 25.91 1.76 13.73
C LEU A 169 26.56 2.97 13.02
N PRO A 170 27.19 3.90 13.75
CA PRO A 170 27.84 5.09 13.17
C PRO A 170 28.92 4.76 12.13
N GLU A 171 29.61 3.63 12.33
CA GLU A 171 30.73 3.17 11.51
C GLU A 171 30.26 2.65 10.13
N PHE A 172 29.10 2.00 10.12
CA PHE A 172 28.43 1.49 8.94
C PHE A 172 27.84 2.63 8.10
N ARG A 173 27.36 3.69 8.77
CA ARG A 173 26.82 4.91 8.13
C ARG A 173 27.80 5.53 7.13
N GLU A 174 29.07 5.69 7.50
CA GLU A 174 30.11 6.29 6.65
C GLU A 174 30.27 5.51 5.33
N VAL A 175 30.40 4.19 5.44
CA VAL A 175 30.63 3.30 4.30
C VAL A 175 29.42 3.27 3.36
N VAL A 176 28.21 3.20 3.92
CA VAL A 176 26.95 3.20 3.13
C VAL A 176 26.73 4.56 2.46
N ASN A 177 26.98 5.68 3.15
CA ASN A 177 26.86 7.02 2.57
C ASN A 177 27.72 7.16 1.30
N HIS A 178 29.00 6.77 1.38
CA HIS A 178 29.90 6.81 0.21
C HIS A 178 29.45 5.88 -0.92
N ARG A 179 28.93 4.68 -0.62
CA ARG A 179 28.42 3.76 -1.66
C ARG A 179 27.20 4.30 -2.39
N VAL A 180 26.21 4.83 -1.68
CA VAL A 180 24.99 5.39 -2.31
C VAL A 180 25.28 6.72 -3.02
N LEU A 181 26.26 7.50 -2.54
CA LEU A 181 26.78 8.67 -3.25
C LEU A 181 27.39 8.32 -4.61
N ASN A 182 28.24 7.28 -4.64
CA ASN A 182 28.94 6.85 -5.85
C ASN A 182 27.99 6.16 -6.86
N ASP A 183 27.01 5.40 -6.37
CA ASP A 183 25.96 4.80 -7.21
C ASP A 183 24.57 5.06 -6.64
N LYS A 184 23.98 6.18 -7.06
CA LYS A 184 22.62 6.59 -6.70
C LYS A 184 21.53 5.66 -7.23
N THR A 185 21.86 4.76 -8.18
CA THR A 185 20.90 3.78 -8.70
C THR A 185 20.80 2.54 -7.82
N LEU A 186 21.74 2.35 -6.89
CA LEU A 186 21.82 1.16 -6.01
C LEU A 186 20.51 0.85 -5.29
N VAL A 187 19.81 1.88 -4.80
CA VAL A 187 18.52 1.73 -4.10
C VAL A 187 17.37 1.24 -5.02
N LYS A 188 17.57 1.18 -6.33
CA LYS A 188 16.61 0.67 -7.34
C LYS A 188 17.08 -0.60 -8.05
N LYS A 189 18.21 -1.19 -7.65
CA LYS A 189 18.70 -2.45 -8.22
C LYS A 189 17.89 -3.65 -7.73
N ALA A 190 18.16 -4.82 -8.31
CA ALA A 190 17.60 -6.09 -7.85
C ALA A 190 17.90 -6.32 -6.36
N MET A 191 17.00 -7.03 -5.67
CA MET A 191 17.03 -7.22 -4.22
C MET A 191 18.35 -7.84 -3.72
N SER A 192 18.83 -8.90 -4.38
CA SER A 192 20.17 -9.47 -4.18
C SER A 192 21.31 -8.45 -4.26
N SER A 193 21.29 -7.52 -5.23
CA SER A 193 22.30 -6.46 -5.36
C SER A 193 22.15 -5.36 -4.29
N GLN A 194 20.92 -5.04 -3.88
CA GLN A 194 20.69 -4.15 -2.73
C GLN A 194 21.28 -4.75 -1.46
N PHE A 195 20.99 -6.02 -1.16
CA PHE A 195 21.47 -6.68 0.05
C PHE A 195 23.00 -6.76 0.11
N GLU A 196 23.64 -7.20 -0.98
CA GLU A 196 25.10 -7.30 -1.05
C GLU A 196 25.75 -5.93 -0.85
N SER A 197 25.42 -4.93 -1.68
CA SER A 197 26.14 -3.65 -1.65
C SER A 197 25.68 -2.66 -0.57
N LEU A 198 24.49 -2.81 0.02
CA LEU A 198 24.03 -1.95 1.13
C LEU A 198 24.25 -2.56 2.52
N ILE A 199 24.43 -3.90 2.65
CA ILE A 199 24.57 -4.56 3.95
C ILE A 199 25.85 -5.40 4.03
N VAL A 200 26.02 -6.38 3.14
CA VAL A 200 27.14 -7.35 3.24
C VAL A 200 28.50 -6.70 2.99
N GLU A 201 28.67 -5.99 1.88
CA GLU A 201 29.94 -5.37 1.52
C GLU A 201 30.38 -4.26 2.50
N PRO A 202 29.48 -3.38 3.02
CA PRO A 202 29.86 -2.44 4.07
C PRO A 202 30.37 -3.13 5.35
N LEU A 203 29.72 -4.20 5.81
CA LEU A 203 30.16 -4.95 7.00
C LEU A 203 31.49 -5.66 6.76
N ARG A 204 31.68 -6.25 5.57
CA ARG A 204 32.95 -6.84 5.14
C ARG A 204 34.08 -5.80 5.19
N ARG A 205 33.84 -4.58 4.67
CA ARG A 205 34.82 -3.49 4.69
C ARG A 205 35.16 -3.01 6.10
N LEU A 206 34.19 -2.97 7.01
CA LEU A 206 34.45 -2.65 8.43
C LEU A 206 35.30 -3.75 9.10
N ARG A 207 35.01 -5.02 8.84
CA ARG A 207 35.81 -6.16 9.32
C ARG A 207 37.25 -6.11 8.78
N GLU A 208 37.43 -5.78 7.51
CA GLU A 208 38.75 -5.54 6.87
C GLU A 208 39.51 -4.36 7.51
N GLN A 209 38.80 -3.40 8.12
CA GLN A 209 39.36 -2.27 8.89
C GLN A 209 39.56 -2.57 10.39
N GLY A 210 39.28 -3.80 10.86
CA GLY A 210 39.32 -4.15 12.28
C GLY A 210 38.17 -3.58 13.12
N ARG A 211 37.16 -2.97 12.49
CA ARG A 211 35.95 -2.41 13.13
C ARG A 211 34.87 -3.49 13.17
N GLU A 212 35.01 -4.47 14.07
CA GLU A 212 34.10 -5.61 14.13
C GLU A 212 32.74 -5.23 14.74
N VAL A 213 31.67 -5.40 13.95
CA VAL A 213 30.29 -5.19 14.39
C VAL A 213 29.81 -6.41 15.16
N ARG A 214 29.41 -6.20 16.42
CA ARG A 214 28.85 -7.25 17.31
C ARG A 214 27.57 -7.86 16.76
N ARG A 215 27.23 -9.07 17.26
CA ARG A 215 25.96 -9.74 16.98
C ARG A 215 24.78 -8.83 17.33
N ARG A 216 23.82 -8.70 16.40
CA ARG A 216 22.57 -7.95 16.59
C ARG A 216 21.39 -8.70 15.97
N PRO A 217 20.19 -8.68 16.58
CA PRO A 217 18.99 -9.24 15.98
C PRO A 217 18.37 -8.30 14.94
N ILE A 218 17.83 -8.90 13.89
CA ILE A 218 16.93 -8.27 12.92
C ILE A 218 15.59 -9.00 12.97
N PHE A 219 14.52 -8.25 13.22
CA PHE A 219 13.15 -8.78 13.28
C PHE A 219 12.41 -8.51 11.96
N ILE A 220 11.77 -9.54 11.42
CA ILE A 220 10.95 -9.48 10.21
C ILE A 220 9.58 -10.05 10.55
N ASP A 221 8.57 -9.20 10.65
CA ASP A 221 7.18 -9.65 10.87
C ASP A 221 6.36 -9.54 9.59
N GLY A 222 5.35 -10.41 9.46
CA GLY A 222 4.39 -10.38 8.35
C GLY A 222 4.99 -10.75 7.00
N LEU A 223 5.98 -11.66 6.91
CA LEU A 223 6.59 -12.00 5.61
C LEU A 223 5.56 -12.46 4.55
N ASP A 224 4.45 -13.08 4.98
CA ASP A 224 3.30 -13.45 4.14
C ASP A 224 2.40 -12.27 3.71
N GLU A 225 2.76 -11.04 4.08
CA GLU A 225 2.14 -9.78 3.65
C GLU A 225 3.00 -9.03 2.62
N CYS A 226 4.20 -9.54 2.30
CA CYS A 226 5.02 -9.11 1.17
C CYS A 226 4.31 -9.39 -0.16
N GLU A 227 4.25 -8.40 -1.06
CA GLU A 227 3.39 -8.44 -2.27
C GLU A 227 3.83 -9.41 -3.38
N SER A 228 4.98 -10.09 -3.23
CA SER A 228 5.51 -11.07 -4.20
C SER A 228 6.00 -12.32 -3.48
N GLN A 229 5.48 -13.49 -3.89
CA GLN A 229 5.88 -14.79 -3.35
C GLN A 229 7.33 -15.17 -3.73
N ASP A 230 7.78 -14.77 -4.92
CA ASP A 230 9.18 -14.92 -5.33
C ASP A 230 10.11 -14.07 -4.45
N ALA A 231 9.69 -12.85 -4.12
CA ALA A 231 10.41 -11.97 -3.21
C ALA A 231 10.47 -12.54 -1.78
N GLN A 232 9.39 -13.15 -1.28
CA GLN A 232 9.40 -13.85 0.01
C GLN A 232 10.48 -14.96 0.04
N ALA A 233 10.56 -15.75 -1.04
CA ALA A 233 11.58 -16.79 -1.17
C ALA A 233 13.01 -16.24 -1.38
N GLU A 234 13.18 -15.15 -2.14
CA GLU A 234 14.48 -14.47 -2.34
C GLU A 234 15.01 -13.92 -1.01
N ILE A 235 14.17 -13.27 -0.19
CA ILE A 235 14.55 -12.75 1.14
C ILE A 235 15.11 -13.88 2.02
N ILE A 236 14.40 -15.01 2.15
CA ILE A 236 14.84 -16.13 2.98
C ILE A 236 16.16 -16.71 2.49
N LYS A 237 16.33 -16.88 1.16
CA LYS A 237 17.56 -17.43 0.55
C LYS A 237 18.76 -16.50 0.72
N LEU A 238 18.58 -15.19 0.54
CA LEU A 238 19.65 -14.20 0.75
C LEU A 238 20.10 -14.15 2.21
N ILE A 239 19.16 -14.15 3.16
CA ILE A 239 19.47 -14.21 4.58
C ILE A 239 20.25 -15.50 4.91
N ALA A 240 19.74 -16.66 4.49
CA ALA A 240 20.38 -17.95 4.74
C ALA A 240 21.80 -18.03 4.13
N ALA A 241 22.00 -17.52 2.92
CA ALA A 241 23.32 -17.45 2.29
C ALA A 241 24.30 -16.57 3.09
N SER A 242 23.86 -15.40 3.59
CA SER A 242 24.72 -14.53 4.41
C SER A 242 25.10 -15.15 5.76
N VAL A 243 24.18 -15.90 6.34
CA VAL A 243 24.37 -16.68 7.57
C VAL A 243 25.39 -17.81 7.33
N GLN A 244 25.18 -18.62 6.28
CA GLN A 244 26.05 -19.74 5.94
C GLN A 244 27.49 -19.28 5.64
N ALA A 245 27.63 -18.15 4.94
CA ALA A 245 28.91 -17.54 4.61
C ALA A 245 29.55 -16.75 5.78
N LYS A 246 28.85 -16.58 6.91
CA LYS A 246 29.24 -15.69 8.03
C LYS A 246 29.66 -14.29 7.53
N SER A 247 28.90 -13.77 6.56
CA SER A 247 29.20 -12.49 5.90
C SER A 247 28.59 -11.28 6.62
N THR A 248 27.62 -11.52 7.50
CA THR A 248 27.07 -10.53 8.44
C THR A 248 27.07 -11.08 9.87
N PRO A 249 27.12 -10.23 10.91
CA PRO A 249 27.05 -10.68 12.31
C PRO A 249 25.59 -10.85 12.80
N PHE A 250 24.60 -10.75 11.91
CA PHE A 250 23.20 -10.65 12.32
C PHE A 250 22.55 -12.01 12.58
N CYS A 251 21.60 -12.02 13.51
CA CYS A 251 20.63 -13.10 13.65
C CYS A 251 19.25 -12.61 13.23
N TRP A 252 18.44 -13.49 12.65
CA TRP A 252 17.24 -13.12 11.91
C TRP A 252 16.02 -13.84 12.46
N ALA A 253 15.10 -13.08 13.06
CA ALA A 253 13.83 -13.58 13.58
C ALA A 253 12.70 -13.26 12.60
N ILE A 254 12.11 -14.27 12.00
CA ILE A 254 11.06 -14.17 10.98
C ILE A 254 9.75 -14.66 11.57
N PHE A 255 8.66 -13.91 11.37
CA PHE A 255 7.32 -14.22 11.84
C PHE A 255 6.37 -14.19 10.65
N SER A 256 5.64 -15.28 10.39
CA SER A 256 4.76 -15.37 9.23
C SER A 256 3.67 -16.44 9.38
N ARG A 257 2.69 -16.41 8.48
CA ARG A 257 1.86 -17.58 8.17
C ARG A 257 2.68 -18.60 7.38
N ALA A 258 2.20 -19.83 7.36
CA ALA A 258 2.78 -20.92 6.59
C ALA A 258 2.23 -20.96 5.15
N GLU A 259 2.27 -19.84 4.42
CA GLU A 259 1.82 -19.78 3.03
C GLU A 259 2.80 -20.51 2.10
N PRO A 260 2.36 -21.27 1.08
CA PRO A 260 3.12 -22.41 0.51
C PRO A 260 4.59 -22.16 0.13
N CYS A 261 4.92 -20.98 -0.37
CA CYS A 261 6.28 -20.56 -0.77
C CYS A 261 7.25 -20.39 0.42
N ILE A 262 6.75 -20.05 1.62
CA ILE A 262 7.58 -19.83 2.82
C ILE A 262 8.03 -21.18 3.43
N PRO A 263 7.16 -22.15 3.81
CA PRO A 263 7.59 -23.44 4.32
C PRO A 263 8.44 -24.25 3.34
N SER A 264 8.13 -24.19 2.04
CA SER A 264 8.91 -24.90 1.02
C SER A 264 10.33 -24.33 0.90
N THR A 265 10.53 -23.02 1.06
CA THR A 265 11.86 -22.41 1.11
C THR A 265 12.59 -22.78 2.41
N PHE A 266 11.94 -22.72 3.58
CA PHE A 266 12.57 -23.14 4.84
C PHE A 266 12.87 -24.64 4.93
N ALA A 267 12.17 -25.49 4.16
CA ALA A 267 12.41 -26.92 4.10
C ALA A 267 13.68 -27.32 3.31
N LEU A 268 14.28 -26.38 2.56
CA LEU A 268 15.56 -26.62 1.88
C LEU A 268 16.65 -26.96 2.91
N ALA A 269 17.36 -28.08 2.71
CA ALA A 269 18.27 -28.64 3.72
C ALA A 269 19.39 -27.66 4.20
N HIS A 270 19.85 -26.77 3.33
CA HIS A 270 20.85 -25.74 3.66
C HIS A 270 20.28 -24.53 4.41
N ILE A 271 18.94 -24.42 4.53
CA ILE A 271 18.23 -23.37 5.28
C ILE A 271 17.66 -23.94 6.59
N SER A 272 17.06 -25.14 6.55
CA SER A 272 16.52 -25.80 7.74
C SER A 272 17.59 -26.08 8.80
N SER A 273 18.81 -26.42 8.39
CA SER A 273 19.98 -26.60 9.26
C SER A 273 20.50 -25.32 9.90
N LEU A 274 20.02 -24.13 9.49
CA LEU A 274 20.41 -22.82 10.04
C LEU A 274 19.31 -22.18 10.90
N CYS A 275 18.12 -22.78 10.94
CA CYS A 275 16.90 -22.13 11.42
C CYS A 275 16.19 -22.90 12.54
N HIS A 276 15.95 -22.24 13.67
CA HIS A 276 15.07 -22.75 14.71
C HIS A 276 13.61 -22.46 14.36
N ILE A 277 12.86 -23.50 13.98
CA ILE A 277 11.46 -23.37 13.52
C ILE A 277 10.49 -23.66 14.67
N VAL A 278 9.67 -22.67 15.01
CA VAL A 278 8.66 -22.75 16.08
C VAL A 278 7.27 -22.62 15.47
N TYR A 279 6.33 -23.46 15.91
CA TYR A 279 4.91 -23.32 15.57
C TYR A 279 4.15 -22.69 16.75
N LEU A 280 3.40 -21.63 16.48
CA LEU A 280 2.48 -21.00 17.43
C LEU A 280 1.05 -21.44 17.09
N PRO A 281 0.47 -22.44 17.78
CA PRO A 281 -0.86 -22.96 17.50
C PRO A 281 -1.98 -22.01 17.99
N ILE A 282 -3.20 -22.28 17.55
CA ILE A 282 -4.41 -21.94 18.30
C ILE A 282 -4.55 -23.02 19.37
N SER A 283 -4.49 -22.65 20.65
CA SER A 283 -4.52 -23.61 21.78
C SER A 283 -5.26 -23.02 22.98
N ARG A 284 -6.16 -23.81 23.57
CA ARG A 284 -6.88 -23.50 24.82
C ARG A 284 -5.97 -23.44 26.05
N GLU A 285 -4.72 -23.90 25.96
CA GLU A 285 -3.70 -23.64 26.98
C GLU A 285 -3.51 -22.13 27.23
N THR A 286 -3.85 -21.30 26.24
CA THR A 286 -3.76 -19.84 26.29
C THR A 286 -5.03 -19.15 26.81
N ASP A 287 -6.08 -19.90 27.17
CA ASP A 287 -7.36 -19.35 27.60
C ASP A 287 -7.21 -18.40 28.82
N LYS A 288 -6.29 -18.69 29.75
CA LYS A 288 -5.93 -17.79 30.86
C LYS A 288 -5.24 -16.48 30.41
N GLU A 289 -4.43 -16.53 29.35
CA GLU A 289 -3.82 -15.32 28.78
C GLU A 289 -4.87 -14.48 28.03
N VAL A 290 -5.84 -15.14 27.38
CA VAL A 290 -6.98 -14.49 26.73
C VAL A 290 -7.91 -13.84 27.76
N GLU A 291 -8.16 -14.51 28.89
CA GLU A 291 -8.89 -13.97 30.04
C GLU A 291 -8.21 -12.70 30.58
N LEU A 292 -6.90 -12.77 30.85
CA LEU A 292 -6.10 -11.62 31.30
C LEU A 292 -6.16 -10.46 30.29
N TYR A 293 -6.05 -10.76 29.00
CA TYR A 293 -6.15 -9.77 27.93
C TYR A 293 -7.55 -9.11 27.84
N LEU A 294 -8.62 -9.88 27.99
CA LEU A 294 -10.00 -9.37 28.01
C LEU A 294 -10.25 -8.49 29.22
N CYS A 295 -9.97 -8.98 30.43
CA CYS A 295 -10.13 -8.25 31.68
C CYS A 295 -9.31 -6.94 31.68
N GLY A 296 -8.07 -7.00 31.24
CA GLY A 296 -7.20 -5.84 31.05
C GLY A 296 -7.74 -4.87 30.00
N GLY A 297 -8.24 -5.37 28.88
CA GLY A 297 -8.85 -4.60 27.80
C GLY A 297 -10.09 -3.83 28.25
N PHE A 298 -11.04 -4.49 28.92
CA PHE A 298 -12.25 -3.85 29.45
C PHE A 298 -11.93 -2.82 30.54
N LYS A 299 -10.99 -3.12 31.45
CA LYS A 299 -10.52 -2.16 32.45
C LYS A 299 -9.93 -0.91 31.80
N ASN A 300 -9.06 -1.09 30.81
CA ASN A 300 -8.45 0.03 30.07
C ASN A 300 -9.49 0.85 29.29
N MET A 301 -10.52 0.21 28.72
CA MET A 301 -11.67 0.87 28.07
C MET A 301 -12.45 1.75 29.07
N LEU A 302 -12.82 1.21 30.24
CA LEU A 302 -13.55 1.96 31.26
C LEU A 302 -12.74 3.16 31.78
N GLN A 303 -11.44 2.96 32.00
CA GLN A 303 -10.49 4.03 32.38
C GLN A 303 -10.40 5.13 31.32
N ARG A 304 -10.23 4.78 30.03
CA ARG A 304 -10.23 5.77 28.93
C ARG A 304 -11.52 6.60 28.86
N ARG A 305 -12.65 6.01 29.26
CA ARG A 305 -13.97 6.65 29.29
C ARG A 305 -14.25 7.42 30.59
N ASN A 306 -13.33 7.44 31.55
CA ASN A 306 -13.52 7.96 32.92
C ASN A 306 -14.74 7.36 33.63
N MET A 307 -15.06 6.09 33.35
CA MET A 307 -16.22 5.41 33.91
C MET A 307 -15.83 4.57 35.13
N VAL A 308 -16.51 4.81 36.25
CA VAL A 308 -16.46 3.96 37.44
C VAL A 308 -17.84 3.33 37.60
N LEU A 309 -17.88 2.00 37.57
CA LEU A 309 -19.11 1.22 37.74
C LEU A 309 -19.19 0.71 39.18
N SER A 310 -20.41 0.58 39.71
CA SER A 310 -20.68 0.13 41.08
C SER A 310 -20.40 -1.36 41.30
N SER A 311 -20.29 -2.14 40.23
CA SER A 311 -19.94 -3.56 40.24
C SER A 311 -18.80 -3.84 39.23
N PRO A 312 -18.05 -4.94 39.39
CA PRO A 312 -17.17 -5.44 38.34
C PRO A 312 -17.96 -5.60 37.02
N TRP A 313 -17.35 -5.16 35.92
CA TRP A 313 -17.92 -5.29 34.59
C TRP A 313 -16.81 -5.58 33.56
N PRO A 314 -16.99 -6.55 32.64
CA PRO A 314 -18.10 -7.51 32.57
C PRO A 314 -18.20 -8.42 33.81
N ALA A 315 -19.30 -9.18 33.93
CA ALA A 315 -19.40 -10.22 34.95
C ALA A 315 -18.41 -11.35 34.65
N GLU A 316 -17.94 -12.05 35.69
CA GLU A 316 -16.95 -13.13 35.56
C GLU A 316 -17.46 -14.28 34.66
N GLU A 317 -18.75 -14.59 34.72
CA GLU A 317 -19.40 -15.57 33.84
C GLU A 317 -19.39 -15.15 32.37
N ASP A 318 -19.48 -13.86 32.09
CA ASP A 318 -19.46 -13.34 30.72
C ASP A 318 -18.04 -13.32 30.15
N ILE A 319 -17.04 -13.02 30.98
CA ILE A 319 -15.63 -13.22 30.62
C ILE A 319 -15.38 -14.69 30.28
N LYS A 320 -15.86 -15.65 31.08
CA LYS A 320 -15.71 -17.09 30.80
C LYS A 320 -16.33 -17.48 29.45
N LYS A 321 -17.55 -17.02 29.15
CA LYS A 321 -18.19 -17.23 27.82
C LYS A 321 -17.35 -16.66 26.67
N LEU A 322 -16.78 -15.46 26.83
CA LEU A 322 -15.90 -14.84 25.83
C LEU A 322 -14.58 -15.60 25.63
N VAL A 323 -13.99 -16.14 26.71
CA VAL A 323 -12.77 -16.96 26.66
C VAL A 323 -13.05 -18.29 25.96
N ASP A 324 -14.13 -18.98 26.32
CA ASP A 324 -14.57 -20.22 25.67
C ASP A 324 -14.87 -20.03 24.18
N ALA A 325 -15.46 -18.89 23.81
CA ALA A 325 -15.70 -18.52 22.42
C ALA A 325 -14.42 -18.17 21.66
N ALA A 326 -13.41 -17.60 22.34
CA ALA A 326 -12.11 -17.30 21.75
C ALA A 326 -11.29 -18.57 21.48
N ALA A 327 -11.37 -19.59 22.36
CA ALA A 327 -10.62 -20.85 22.25
C ALA A 327 -9.12 -20.66 21.92
N GLY A 328 -8.45 -19.75 22.66
CA GLY A 328 -7.05 -19.36 22.44
C GLY A 328 -6.77 -18.39 21.27
N LEU A 329 -7.79 -17.89 20.56
CA LEU A 329 -7.61 -16.96 19.44
C LEU A 329 -7.69 -15.48 19.87
N PHE A 330 -6.52 -14.84 20.06
CA PHE A 330 -6.43 -13.42 20.43
C PHE A 330 -7.14 -12.47 19.45
N ALA A 331 -7.21 -12.79 18.14
CA ALA A 331 -7.99 -11.98 17.19
C ALA A 331 -9.49 -11.93 17.49
N TYR A 332 -10.07 -12.96 18.12
CA TYR A 332 -11.45 -12.91 18.61
C TYR A 332 -11.57 -11.90 19.73
N ALA A 333 -10.80 -12.07 20.81
CA ALA A 333 -10.81 -11.17 21.95
C ALA A 333 -10.52 -9.71 21.58
N ALA A 334 -9.55 -9.47 20.70
CA ALA A 334 -9.23 -8.12 20.20
C ALA A 334 -10.36 -7.51 19.37
N THR A 335 -11.11 -8.33 18.61
CA THR A 335 -12.28 -7.86 17.84
C THR A 335 -13.46 -7.56 18.77
N VAL A 336 -13.71 -8.40 19.78
CA VAL A 336 -14.71 -8.13 20.84
C VAL A 336 -14.42 -6.81 21.54
N LEU A 337 -13.19 -6.59 22.00
CA LEU A 337 -12.79 -5.34 22.65
C LEU A 337 -12.98 -4.13 21.73
N ARG A 338 -12.52 -4.18 20.46
CA ARG A 338 -12.71 -3.08 19.50
C ARG A 338 -14.18 -2.80 19.18
N PHE A 339 -14.99 -3.86 19.09
CA PHE A 339 -16.43 -3.75 18.81
C PHE A 339 -17.14 -3.05 19.97
N ILE A 340 -16.88 -3.45 21.21
CA ILE A 340 -17.51 -2.87 22.40
C ILE A 340 -16.98 -1.44 22.70
N ASP A 341 -15.66 -1.22 22.65
CA ASP A 341 -15.00 0.04 23.07
C ASP A 341 -15.31 1.25 22.16
N LYS A 342 -15.94 1.08 21.00
CA LYS A 342 -16.22 2.19 20.09
C LYS A 342 -17.70 2.46 19.79
N HIS A 343 -18.63 1.73 20.41
CA HIS A 343 -20.03 2.16 20.47
C HIS A 343 -20.18 3.31 21.48
N SER A 344 -21.27 4.07 21.40
CA SER A 344 -21.51 5.28 22.22
C SER A 344 -21.42 5.02 23.74
N HIS A 345 -21.31 6.08 24.54
CA HIS A 345 -21.11 5.98 26.00
C HIS A 345 -22.16 5.13 26.74
N ALA A 346 -23.37 4.94 26.17
CA ALA A 346 -24.44 4.12 26.75
C ALA A 346 -24.52 2.67 26.21
N GLY A 347 -24.11 2.41 24.96
CA GLY A 347 -24.43 1.16 24.25
C GLY A 347 -23.46 -0.01 24.41
N PHE A 348 -22.44 0.11 25.28
CA PHE A 348 -21.41 -0.94 25.42
C PHE A 348 -21.94 -2.21 26.12
N GLY A 349 -22.89 -2.08 27.05
CA GLY A 349 -23.56 -3.22 27.69
C GLY A 349 -24.42 -4.02 26.72
N GLU A 350 -25.25 -3.35 25.93
CA GLU A 350 -26.06 -3.96 24.85
C GLU A 350 -25.17 -4.61 23.77
N THR A 351 -24.01 -4.04 23.51
CA THR A 351 -23.04 -4.57 22.54
C THR A 351 -22.34 -5.82 23.08
N LEU A 352 -21.99 -5.86 24.37
CA LEU A 352 -21.55 -7.09 25.02
C LEU A 352 -22.66 -8.15 24.98
N GLN A 353 -23.90 -7.81 25.37
CA GLN A 353 -25.00 -8.76 25.42
C GLN A 353 -25.23 -9.44 24.06
N ALA A 354 -25.25 -8.69 22.96
CA ALA A 354 -25.41 -9.27 21.63
C ALA A 354 -24.27 -10.22 21.21
N VAL A 355 -23.04 -10.01 21.69
CA VAL A 355 -21.93 -10.96 21.52
C VAL A 355 -22.21 -12.24 22.30
N LEU A 356 -22.64 -12.12 23.57
CA LEU A 356 -23.00 -13.26 24.42
C LEU A 356 -24.20 -14.06 23.87
N ASP A 357 -25.22 -13.38 23.35
CA ASP A 357 -26.41 -14.00 22.73
C ASP A 357 -26.03 -14.84 21.50
N ILE A 358 -25.02 -14.43 20.74
CA ILE A 358 -24.51 -15.21 19.60
C ILE A 358 -23.66 -16.40 20.04
N ILE A 359 -22.86 -16.26 21.10
CA ILE A 359 -22.14 -17.39 21.71
C ILE A 359 -23.13 -18.44 22.24
N ALA A 360 -24.29 -18.01 22.76
CA ALA A 360 -25.33 -18.87 23.28
C ALA A 360 -26.16 -19.61 22.20
N LYS A 361 -26.08 -19.22 20.91
CA LYS A 361 -26.81 -19.89 19.83
C LYS A 361 -26.18 -21.26 19.52
N PRO A 362 -26.92 -22.38 19.58
CA PRO A 362 -26.36 -23.70 19.29
C PRO A 362 -26.02 -23.86 17.80
N GLY A 363 -24.71 -23.90 17.49
CA GLY A 363 -24.20 -24.17 16.15
C GLY A 363 -24.29 -25.65 15.76
N SER A 364 -24.81 -25.95 14.56
CA SER A 364 -24.94 -27.31 14.05
C SER A 364 -23.65 -27.83 13.40
N ARG A 365 -23.08 -28.89 13.98
CA ARG A 365 -21.96 -29.73 13.50
C ARG A 365 -20.59 -29.05 13.30
N ALA A 366 -19.55 -29.76 13.77
CA ALA A 366 -18.13 -29.62 13.44
C ALA A 366 -17.69 -28.22 12.96
N LEU A 367 -17.73 -27.25 13.88
CA LEU A 367 -17.46 -25.86 13.57
C LEU A 367 -16.00 -25.65 13.11
N PRO A 368 -15.76 -24.89 12.02
CA PRO A 368 -14.41 -24.48 11.62
C PRO A 368 -13.66 -23.74 12.74
N VAL A 369 -12.33 -23.77 12.68
CA VAL A 369 -11.41 -23.15 13.67
C VAL A 369 -11.68 -21.65 13.91
N PHE A 370 -12.33 -20.96 12.96
CA PHE A 370 -12.68 -19.54 13.05
C PHE A 370 -14.18 -19.26 13.23
N SER A 371 -15.02 -20.27 13.46
CA SER A 371 -16.49 -20.16 13.52
C SER A 371 -17.02 -19.03 14.40
N ASN A 372 -16.57 -18.91 15.65
CA ASN A 372 -17.02 -17.87 16.57
C ASN A 372 -16.58 -16.47 16.10
N LEU A 373 -15.39 -16.37 15.49
CA LEU A 373 -14.90 -15.14 14.87
C LEU A 373 -15.72 -14.77 13.63
N ASP A 374 -16.15 -15.75 12.84
CA ASP A 374 -17.04 -15.56 11.69
C ASP A 374 -18.44 -15.11 12.15
N SER A 375 -18.98 -15.70 13.23
CA SER A 375 -20.23 -15.25 13.84
C SER A 375 -20.15 -13.83 14.40
N LEU A 376 -19.00 -13.43 14.96
CA LEU A 376 -18.74 -12.06 15.39
C LEU A 376 -18.65 -11.09 14.19
N TYR A 377 -18.05 -11.52 13.08
CA TYR A 377 -18.03 -10.73 11.83
C TYR A 377 -19.43 -10.58 11.23
N ILE A 378 -20.25 -11.62 11.27
CA ILE A 378 -21.67 -11.56 10.88
C ILE A 378 -22.41 -10.55 11.76
N LEU A 379 -22.26 -10.59 13.09
CA LEU A 379 -22.86 -9.60 14.00
C LEU A 379 -22.49 -8.16 13.65
N ILE A 380 -21.20 -7.90 13.38
CA ILE A 380 -20.71 -6.57 13.02
C ILE A 380 -21.36 -6.08 11.71
N LEU A 381 -21.63 -6.99 10.77
CA LEU A 381 -22.25 -6.69 9.48
C LEU A 381 -23.79 -6.60 9.56
N GLU A 382 -24.45 -7.39 10.42
CA GLU A 382 -25.89 -7.32 10.72
C GLU A 382 -26.26 -6.06 11.53
N ARG A 383 -25.30 -5.47 12.26
CA ARG A 383 -25.45 -4.18 12.94
C ARG A 383 -25.49 -2.97 12.01
N VAL A 384 -25.16 -3.14 10.72
CA VAL A 384 -25.18 -2.07 9.73
C VAL A 384 -26.63 -1.79 9.32
N PRO A 385 -27.17 -0.56 9.53
CA PRO A 385 -28.54 -0.21 9.16
C PRO A 385 -28.86 -0.44 7.67
N ASP A 386 -30.09 -0.85 7.38
CA ASP A 386 -30.53 -1.24 6.02
C ASP A 386 -30.32 -0.14 4.96
N ASP A 387 -30.46 1.14 5.34
CA ASP A 387 -30.27 2.30 4.45
C ASP A 387 -28.82 2.48 4.00
N ILE A 388 -27.84 2.03 4.80
CA ILE A 388 -26.41 2.06 4.46
C ILE A 388 -25.81 0.66 4.21
N LEU A 389 -26.58 -0.42 4.38
CA LEU A 389 -26.13 -1.79 4.17
C LEU A 389 -25.74 -2.05 2.71
N ARG A 390 -26.51 -1.53 1.73
CA ARG A 390 -26.18 -1.68 0.30
C ARG A 390 -24.89 -0.92 -0.08
N PRO A 391 -24.71 0.38 0.28
CA PRO A 391 -23.41 1.07 0.20
C PRO A 391 -22.26 0.31 0.87
N THR A 392 -22.48 -0.29 2.05
CA THR A 392 -21.47 -1.07 2.77
C THR A 392 -21.01 -2.29 1.98
N LYS A 393 -21.95 -3.05 1.43
CA LYS A 393 -21.67 -4.21 0.57
C LYS A 393 -20.87 -3.81 -0.68
N VAL A 394 -21.22 -2.69 -1.31
CA VAL A 394 -20.50 -2.14 -2.47
C VAL A 394 -19.07 -1.71 -2.10
N LEU A 395 -18.87 -1.02 -0.97
CA LEU A 395 -17.54 -0.63 -0.48
C LEU A 395 -16.65 -1.85 -0.22
N LEU A 396 -17.15 -2.81 0.55
CA LEU A 396 -16.43 -4.05 0.87
C LEU A 396 -16.10 -4.87 -0.39
N ALA A 397 -17.01 -4.88 -1.37
CA ALA A 397 -16.76 -5.53 -2.64
C ALA A 397 -15.68 -4.84 -3.47
N TRP A 398 -15.69 -3.50 -3.56
CA TRP A 398 -14.61 -2.78 -4.22
C TRP A 398 -13.25 -3.01 -3.55
N MET A 399 -13.20 -2.98 -2.21
CA MET A 399 -11.99 -3.26 -1.44
C MET A 399 -11.47 -4.70 -1.67
N ASN A 400 -12.34 -5.64 -2.04
CA ASN A 400 -11.95 -7.01 -2.37
C ASN A 400 -11.60 -7.23 -3.86
N THR A 401 -12.30 -6.61 -4.80
CA THR A 401 -12.20 -6.93 -6.24
C THR A 401 -10.91 -6.44 -6.90
N GLN A 402 -10.20 -5.47 -6.32
CA GLN A 402 -9.11 -4.81 -7.05
C GLN A 402 -7.91 -5.71 -7.40
N GLY A 403 -7.78 -6.92 -6.86
CA GLY A 403 -6.53 -7.71 -6.93
C GLY A 403 -5.37 -7.01 -6.20
N TRP A 404 -5.61 -5.82 -5.68
CA TRP A 404 -4.82 -5.13 -4.69
C TRP A 404 -5.16 -5.81 -3.38
N GLU A 405 -4.61 -7.02 -3.22
CA GLU A 405 -4.33 -7.49 -1.89
C GLU A 405 -3.67 -6.31 -1.18
N ASN A 406 -4.29 -5.93 -0.05
CA ASN A 406 -3.55 -5.25 0.98
C ASN A 406 -3.01 -3.89 0.49
N ARG A 407 -3.88 -2.87 0.43
CA ARG A 407 -3.45 -1.46 0.35
C ARG A 407 -4.36 -0.61 1.22
N ASN A 408 -3.75 0.44 1.79
CA ASN A 408 -4.47 1.63 2.17
C ASN A 408 -5.14 2.24 0.92
N VAL A 409 -6.47 2.20 0.89
CA VAL A 409 -7.31 2.73 -0.20
C VAL A 409 -7.56 4.21 0.02
N ASP A 410 -7.38 5.05 -1.00
CA ASP A 410 -7.78 6.46 -0.91
C ASP A 410 -9.30 6.59 -0.78
N VAL A 411 -9.74 7.28 0.28
CA VAL A 411 -11.15 7.35 0.65
C VAL A 411 -11.99 8.11 -0.36
N ALA A 412 -11.51 9.24 -0.89
CA ALA A 412 -12.30 10.00 -1.86
C ALA A 412 -12.33 9.32 -3.21
N LEU A 413 -11.27 8.64 -3.63
CA LEU A 413 -11.28 7.84 -4.83
C LEU A 413 -12.34 6.74 -4.73
N VAL A 414 -12.30 5.90 -3.68
CA VAL A 414 -13.30 4.82 -3.55
C VAL A 414 -14.71 5.38 -3.40
N CYS A 415 -14.92 6.47 -2.65
CA CYS A 415 -16.25 7.06 -2.47
C CYS A 415 -16.78 7.71 -3.76
N ASN A 416 -15.97 8.46 -4.50
CA ASN A 416 -16.38 9.05 -5.77
C ASN A 416 -16.54 8.02 -6.89
N PHE A 417 -15.89 6.86 -6.77
CA PHE A 417 -16.03 5.72 -7.67
C PHE A 417 -17.31 4.92 -7.35
N THR A 418 -17.52 4.56 -6.08
CA THR A 418 -18.71 3.82 -5.57
C THR A 418 -19.94 4.69 -5.33
N GLY A 419 -19.85 6.00 -5.57
CA GLY A 419 -20.93 6.96 -5.38
C GLY A 419 -21.36 7.22 -3.94
N ILE A 420 -20.57 6.77 -2.95
CA ILE A 420 -20.85 6.90 -1.52
C ILE A 420 -20.55 8.34 -1.07
N SER A 421 -21.46 8.95 -0.31
CA SER A 421 -21.25 10.29 0.25
C SER A 421 -20.32 10.27 1.46
N GLU A 422 -19.70 11.41 1.79
CA GLU A 422 -18.88 11.55 3.01
C GLU A 422 -19.63 11.13 4.29
N ALA A 423 -20.90 11.54 4.44
CA ALA A 423 -21.71 11.20 5.60
C ALA A 423 -22.01 9.68 5.66
N THR A 424 -22.35 9.08 4.52
CA THR A 424 -22.59 7.64 4.40
C THR A 424 -21.32 6.87 4.74
N PHE A 425 -20.18 7.22 4.15
CA PHE A 425 -18.91 6.53 4.41
C PHE A 425 -18.46 6.62 5.88
N LYS A 426 -18.59 7.80 6.51
CA LYS A 426 -18.29 7.97 7.94
C LYS A 426 -19.19 7.09 8.81
N SER A 427 -20.46 6.94 8.44
CA SER A 427 -21.39 6.02 9.09
C SER A 427 -20.96 4.56 8.90
N ILE A 428 -20.59 4.14 7.68
CA ILE A 428 -20.07 2.78 7.41
C ILE A 428 -18.82 2.50 8.26
N CYS A 429 -17.88 3.45 8.32
CA CYS A 429 -16.67 3.32 9.14
C CYS A 429 -16.99 3.22 10.63
N HIS A 430 -18.02 3.92 11.13
CA HIS A 430 -18.49 3.80 12.51
C HIS A 430 -18.99 2.39 12.81
N TYR A 431 -19.83 1.78 11.96
CA TYR A 431 -20.30 0.41 12.20
C TYR A 431 -19.19 -0.64 12.02
N LEU A 432 -18.28 -0.46 11.05
CA LEU A 432 -17.23 -1.44 10.73
C LEU A 432 -15.89 -1.24 11.48
N GLN A 433 -15.78 -0.27 12.38
CA GLN A 433 -14.55 0.08 13.12
C GLN A 433 -13.87 -1.05 13.91
N ALA A 434 -14.56 -2.19 14.12
CA ALA A 434 -13.99 -3.39 14.73
C ALA A 434 -13.10 -4.21 13.78
N VAL A 435 -13.33 -4.08 12.46
CA VAL A 435 -12.71 -4.84 11.36
C VAL A 435 -12.08 -3.99 10.27
N VAL A 436 -12.39 -2.69 10.23
CA VAL A 436 -11.87 -1.70 9.28
C VAL A 436 -11.18 -0.56 10.04
N ALA A 437 -10.03 -0.13 9.53
CA ALA A 437 -9.32 1.07 9.96
C ALA A 437 -9.55 2.18 8.94
N TYR A 438 -10.00 3.34 9.40
CA TYR A 438 -9.88 4.61 8.67
C TYR A 438 -8.76 5.43 9.33
N GLN A 439 -7.76 5.80 8.55
CA GLN A 439 -6.67 6.69 8.95
C GLN A 439 -6.95 8.07 8.34
N GLU A 440 -7.15 9.09 9.17
CA GLU A 440 -7.33 10.47 8.72
C GLU A 440 -6.07 11.03 8.02
N PRO A 441 -6.21 12.02 7.11
CA PRO A 441 -5.10 12.56 6.33
C PRO A 441 -4.06 13.24 7.25
N SER A 442 -2.86 12.66 7.29
CA SER A 442 -1.83 13.02 8.28
C SER A 442 -1.12 14.36 8.02
N GLN A 443 -1.18 14.90 6.79
CA GLN A 443 -0.52 16.16 6.40
C GLN A 443 -1.27 16.88 5.27
N SER A 444 -1.22 18.21 5.28
CA SER A 444 -1.55 19.06 4.12
C SER A 444 -0.62 18.77 2.94
N ILE A 445 -1.11 18.87 1.69
CA ILE A 445 -0.29 18.70 0.47
C ILE A 445 0.98 19.58 0.53
N ARG A 446 2.16 18.96 0.60
CA ARG A 446 3.47 19.62 0.60
C ARG A 446 4.10 19.50 -0.78
N VAL A 447 4.01 20.57 -1.55
CA VAL A 447 4.61 20.66 -2.89
C VAL A 447 6.06 21.16 -2.78
N PRO A 448 7.04 20.51 -3.42
CA PRO A 448 8.43 20.96 -3.39
C PRO A 448 8.61 22.37 -3.99
N ASN A 449 9.01 23.32 -3.15
CA ASN A 449 9.60 24.63 -3.51
C ASN A 449 8.79 25.57 -4.44
N ARG A 450 7.48 25.36 -4.69
CA ARG A 450 6.66 26.26 -5.55
C ARG A 450 5.22 26.41 -5.08
N PRO A 451 4.60 27.60 -5.24
CA PRO A 451 3.19 27.81 -4.93
C PRO A 451 2.29 27.05 -5.93
N VAL A 452 1.34 26.26 -5.41
CA VAL A 452 0.24 25.69 -6.20
C VAL A 452 -1.01 26.54 -5.98
N ASN A 453 -1.66 26.91 -7.08
CA ASN A 453 -2.94 27.62 -7.02
C ASN A 453 -4.08 26.63 -6.82
N LEU A 454 -4.48 26.39 -5.55
CA LEU A 454 -5.56 25.47 -5.18
C LEU A 454 -6.94 25.84 -5.78
N LYS A 455 -7.12 27.10 -6.23
CA LYS A 455 -8.35 27.58 -6.89
C LYS A 455 -8.37 27.29 -8.41
N GLN A 456 -7.29 26.75 -8.96
CA GLN A 456 -7.14 26.46 -10.39
C GLN A 456 -7.02 24.94 -10.60
N SER A 457 -7.73 24.41 -11.60
CA SER A 457 -7.80 22.98 -11.85
C SER A 457 -6.42 22.33 -12.07
N PHE A 458 -6.31 21.06 -11.70
CA PHE A 458 -5.11 20.23 -11.85
C PHE A 458 -4.50 20.33 -13.25
N TYR A 459 -5.35 20.29 -14.27
CA TYR A 459 -4.93 20.26 -15.66
C TYR A 459 -4.54 21.63 -16.22
N HIS A 460 -4.87 22.74 -15.56
CA HIS A 460 -4.35 24.08 -15.90
C HIS A 460 -3.03 24.41 -15.16
N GLN A 461 -2.58 23.58 -14.22
CA GLN A 461 -1.26 23.70 -13.59
C GLN A 461 -0.12 23.36 -14.57
N SER A 462 1.10 23.78 -14.23
CA SER A 462 2.28 23.59 -15.09
C SER A 462 2.55 22.10 -15.41
N PRO A 463 3.04 21.76 -16.62
CA PRO A 463 3.33 20.36 -16.99
C PRO A 463 4.28 19.65 -16.03
N ARG A 464 5.25 20.39 -15.44
CA ARG A 464 6.21 19.83 -14.47
C ARG A 464 5.56 19.32 -13.18
N LEU A 465 4.42 19.90 -12.76
CA LEU A 465 3.68 19.41 -11.58
C LEU A 465 2.97 18.08 -11.88
N LYS A 466 2.47 17.88 -13.11
CA LYS A 466 1.77 16.64 -13.50
C LYS A 466 2.70 15.43 -13.58
N LEU A 467 3.97 15.70 -13.92
CA LEU A 467 5.05 14.72 -13.98
C LEU A 467 5.62 14.35 -12.61
N ASP A 468 5.26 15.04 -11.51
CA ASP A 468 5.75 14.75 -10.16
C ASP A 468 5.01 13.53 -9.55
N PRO A 469 5.68 12.37 -9.34
CA PRO A 469 5.05 11.19 -8.79
C PRO A 469 4.74 11.34 -7.29
N SER A 470 5.49 12.17 -6.56
CA SER A 470 5.26 12.45 -5.13
C SER A 470 3.96 13.22 -4.95
N LEU A 471 3.74 14.26 -5.77
CA LEU A 471 2.50 15.03 -5.76
C LEU A 471 1.27 14.15 -6.04
N ARG A 472 1.37 13.23 -7.00
CA ARG A 472 0.30 12.27 -7.31
C ARG A 472 0.00 11.33 -6.13
N GLN A 473 1.03 10.83 -5.43
CA GLN A 473 0.85 10.02 -4.22
C GLN A 473 0.27 10.80 -3.04
N GLN A 474 0.53 12.10 -2.93
CA GLN A 474 -0.09 12.97 -1.91
C GLN A 474 -1.56 13.25 -2.21
N LEU A 475 -1.90 13.51 -3.48
CA LEU A 475 -3.29 13.69 -3.93
C LEU A 475 -4.13 12.43 -3.69
N LEU A 476 -3.57 11.25 -3.93
CA LEU A 476 -4.18 9.94 -3.63
C LEU A 476 -4.08 9.52 -2.14
N LYS A 477 -3.89 10.49 -1.23
CA LYS A 477 -3.97 10.29 0.23
C LYS A 477 -4.62 11.46 0.98
N VAL A 478 -5.12 12.48 0.26
CA VAL A 478 -5.54 13.76 0.84
C VAL A 478 -6.82 13.67 1.69
N HIS A 479 -7.56 12.56 1.59
CA HIS A 479 -8.72 12.25 2.45
C HIS A 479 -8.42 11.20 3.52
N GLY A 480 -7.14 10.82 3.67
CA GLY A 480 -6.78 9.67 4.45
C GLY A 480 -7.10 8.37 3.72
N THR A 481 -6.97 7.25 4.41
CA THR A 481 -7.04 5.92 3.78
C THR A 481 -7.78 4.89 4.61
N ILE A 482 -8.47 3.97 3.93
CA ILE A 482 -9.22 2.86 4.53
C ILE A 482 -8.53 1.51 4.26
N ALA A 483 -8.54 0.64 5.27
CA ALA A 483 -7.93 -0.69 5.22
C ALA A 483 -8.68 -1.70 6.11
N PHE A 484 -8.45 -3.00 5.90
CA PHE A 484 -8.87 -4.04 6.84
C PHE A 484 -7.89 -4.12 8.02
N LEU A 485 -8.41 -4.28 9.24
CA LEU A 485 -7.58 -4.42 10.46
C LEU A 485 -6.87 -5.76 10.55
N HIS A 486 -7.34 -6.81 9.86
CA HIS A 486 -6.74 -8.14 9.93
C HIS A 486 -7.09 -8.98 8.70
N LYS A 487 -6.11 -9.71 8.15
CA LYS A 487 -6.22 -10.56 6.94
C LYS A 487 -7.35 -11.60 7.04
N SER A 488 -7.71 -12.07 8.26
CA SER A 488 -8.81 -13.03 8.44
C SER A 488 -10.20 -12.49 8.10
N PHE A 489 -10.45 -11.17 8.22
CA PHE A 489 -11.76 -10.60 7.84
C PHE A 489 -11.92 -10.53 6.32
N LEU A 490 -10.83 -10.18 5.61
CA LEU A 490 -10.78 -10.30 4.15
C LEU A 490 -10.96 -11.76 3.69
N GLU A 491 -10.34 -12.72 4.37
CA GLU A 491 -10.53 -14.16 4.10
C GLU A 491 -11.97 -14.63 4.39
N PHE A 492 -12.60 -14.14 5.45
CA PHE A 492 -14.01 -14.39 5.74
C PHE A 492 -14.92 -13.88 4.61
N LEU A 493 -14.72 -12.63 4.15
CA LEU A 493 -15.46 -12.08 3.01
C LEU A 493 -15.19 -12.88 1.72
N ARG A 494 -13.93 -13.25 1.45
CA ARG A 494 -13.54 -14.01 0.25
C ARG A 494 -14.11 -15.44 0.21
N ASP A 495 -14.54 -16.00 1.33
CA ASP A 495 -15.17 -17.32 1.40
C ASP A 495 -16.70 -17.18 1.49
N PRO A 496 -17.46 -17.50 0.41
CA PRO A 496 -18.91 -17.40 0.42
C PRO A 496 -19.58 -18.36 1.41
N THR A 497 -18.93 -19.45 1.79
CA THR A 497 -19.47 -20.41 2.78
C THR A 497 -19.45 -19.86 4.20
N ARG A 498 -18.54 -18.91 4.48
CA ARG A 498 -18.40 -18.24 5.78
C ARG A 498 -19.17 -16.93 5.83
N SER A 499 -19.07 -16.09 4.80
CA SER A 499 -19.70 -14.76 4.76
C SER A 499 -21.12 -14.70 4.21
N SER A 500 -21.60 -15.76 3.54
CA SER A 500 -23.00 -15.90 3.11
C SER A 500 -23.55 -14.62 2.42
N ALA A 501 -24.62 -14.02 2.94
CA ALA A 501 -25.29 -12.82 2.43
C ALA A 501 -24.41 -11.54 2.37
N PHE A 502 -23.20 -11.57 2.94
CA PHE A 502 -22.23 -10.48 2.91
C PHE A 502 -21.05 -10.74 1.96
N SER A 503 -21.01 -11.88 1.27
CA SER A 503 -19.90 -12.20 0.37
C SER A 503 -19.85 -11.24 -0.83
N PRO A 504 -18.74 -10.50 -1.03
CA PRO A 504 -18.53 -9.62 -2.18
C PRO A 504 -18.41 -10.37 -3.51
N GLN A 505 -18.36 -11.71 -3.50
CA GLN A 505 -18.36 -12.54 -4.71
C GLN A 505 -19.77 -12.87 -5.22
N SER A 506 -20.82 -12.57 -4.44
CA SER A 506 -22.21 -12.74 -4.88
C SER A 506 -22.48 -11.98 -6.18
N LEU A 507 -23.30 -12.57 -7.06
CA LEU A 507 -23.58 -12.00 -8.38
C LEU A 507 -24.26 -10.63 -8.28
N ASP A 508 -25.17 -10.47 -7.31
CA ASP A 508 -25.87 -9.20 -7.08
C ASP A 508 -24.91 -8.09 -6.70
N ILE A 509 -24.02 -8.31 -5.71
CA ILE A 509 -23.08 -7.27 -5.26
C ILE A 509 -22.08 -6.93 -6.38
N ARG A 510 -21.59 -7.91 -7.15
CA ARG A 510 -20.72 -7.64 -8.31
C ARG A 510 -21.45 -6.87 -9.41
N LYS A 511 -22.74 -7.12 -9.61
CA LYS A 511 -23.58 -6.36 -10.54
C LYS A 511 -23.81 -4.93 -10.06
N ASP A 512 -24.19 -4.72 -8.78
CA ASP A 512 -24.35 -3.38 -8.19
C ASP A 512 -23.09 -2.54 -8.37
N LEU A 513 -21.95 -3.15 -8.04
CA LEU A 513 -20.63 -2.55 -8.09
C LEU A 513 -20.33 -2.05 -9.52
N LEU A 514 -20.59 -2.90 -10.51
CA LEU A 514 -20.45 -2.59 -11.93
C LEU A 514 -21.42 -1.51 -12.42
N ASP A 515 -22.70 -1.63 -12.09
CA ASP A 515 -23.73 -0.66 -12.49
C ASP A 515 -23.44 0.72 -11.84
N HIS A 516 -22.96 0.76 -10.59
CA HIS A 516 -22.50 2.01 -9.96
C HIS A 516 -21.36 2.66 -10.75
N PHE A 517 -20.39 1.87 -11.23
CA PHE A 517 -19.26 2.41 -11.99
C PHE A 517 -19.62 2.87 -13.40
N VAL A 518 -20.49 2.15 -14.11
CA VAL A 518 -20.98 2.61 -15.41
C VAL A 518 -21.75 3.92 -15.24
N ASN A 519 -22.67 3.99 -14.27
CA ASN A 519 -23.46 5.20 -14.01
C ASN A 519 -22.57 6.39 -13.59
N ARG A 520 -21.56 6.16 -12.72
CA ARG A 520 -20.61 7.22 -12.30
C ARG A 520 -19.66 7.64 -13.42
N HIS A 521 -19.19 6.71 -14.26
CA HIS A 521 -18.42 7.04 -15.46
C HIS A 521 -19.24 7.89 -16.42
N ALA A 522 -20.48 7.46 -16.74
CA ALA A 522 -21.37 8.21 -17.63
C ALA A 522 -21.68 9.62 -17.09
N HIS A 523 -21.93 9.75 -15.78
CA HIS A 523 -22.17 11.04 -15.12
C HIS A 523 -20.96 11.98 -15.15
N TYR A 524 -19.74 11.50 -14.90
CA TYR A 524 -18.56 12.35 -15.04
C TYR A 524 -18.21 12.60 -16.52
N ALA A 525 -18.44 11.63 -17.40
CA ALA A 525 -18.14 11.74 -18.82
C ALA A 525 -19.05 12.76 -19.52
N SER A 526 -20.32 12.89 -19.14
CA SER A 526 -21.20 13.97 -19.63
C SER A 526 -20.78 15.35 -19.12
N GLY A 527 -20.02 15.40 -18.02
CA GLY A 527 -19.39 16.61 -17.48
C GLY A 527 -18.32 17.25 -18.37
N TYR A 528 -17.77 16.53 -19.36
CA TYR A 528 -16.64 16.98 -20.17
C TYR A 528 -16.82 16.75 -21.68
N ASP A 529 -16.34 17.69 -22.47
CA ASP A 529 -16.16 17.58 -23.92
C ASP A 529 -14.69 17.32 -24.28
N ILE A 530 -14.47 16.57 -25.37
CA ILE A 530 -13.14 16.34 -25.93
C ILE A 530 -12.75 17.54 -26.81
N GLN A 531 -11.58 18.10 -26.56
CA GLN A 531 -10.94 19.14 -27.36
C GLN A 531 -9.52 18.70 -27.78
N SER A 532 -8.90 19.42 -28.71
CA SER A 532 -7.53 19.14 -29.16
C SER A 532 -6.50 19.16 -28.02
N SER A 533 -6.73 19.96 -26.98
CA SER A 533 -5.86 20.10 -25.81
C SER A 533 -6.14 19.11 -24.67
N GLY A 534 -7.22 18.32 -24.74
CA GLY A 534 -7.65 17.40 -23.67
C GLY A 534 -9.16 17.43 -23.41
N LEU A 535 -9.57 17.24 -22.16
CA LEU A 535 -10.95 17.43 -21.72
C LEU A 535 -11.20 18.85 -21.23
N LYS A 536 -12.37 19.40 -21.54
CA LYS A 536 -12.88 20.68 -21.01
C LYS A 536 -14.26 20.45 -20.39
N LEU A 537 -14.59 21.11 -19.28
CA LEU A 537 -15.95 21.08 -18.72
C LEU A 537 -16.97 21.52 -19.77
N ALA A 538 -18.07 20.77 -19.88
CA ALA A 538 -19.15 21.03 -20.82
C ALA A 538 -19.92 22.31 -20.45
N SER A 539 -20.49 23.00 -21.44
CA SER A 539 -21.17 24.28 -21.23
C SER A 539 -22.40 24.14 -20.33
N GLY A 540 -22.45 24.95 -19.26
CA GLY A 540 -23.57 25.00 -18.31
C GLY A 540 -23.37 24.21 -17.02
N ILE A 541 -22.25 23.46 -16.89
CA ILE A 541 -21.90 22.74 -15.66
C ILE A 541 -20.94 23.59 -14.83
N ALA A 542 -21.20 23.68 -13.53
CA ALA A 542 -20.35 24.37 -12.55
C ALA A 542 -19.03 23.60 -12.28
N SER A 543 -18.18 24.16 -11.42
CA SER A 543 -16.86 23.63 -11.02
C SER A 543 -16.82 22.11 -10.78
N SER A 544 -15.66 21.47 -11.00
CA SER A 544 -15.51 20.00 -10.90
C SER A 544 -15.99 19.40 -9.56
N SER A 545 -15.95 20.20 -8.49
CA SER A 545 -16.52 19.89 -7.17
C SER A 545 -18.00 19.50 -7.17
N THR A 546 -18.83 19.97 -8.11
CA THR A 546 -20.28 19.67 -8.13
C THR A 546 -20.61 18.30 -8.73
N LEU A 547 -19.64 17.64 -9.38
CA LEU A 547 -19.79 16.28 -9.88
C LEU A 547 -19.50 15.26 -8.77
N LEU A 548 -18.54 15.55 -7.88
CA LEU A 548 -18.06 14.62 -6.87
C LEU A 548 -19.08 14.36 -5.74
N SER A 549 -19.16 13.10 -5.31
CA SER A 549 -19.89 12.71 -4.08
C SER A 549 -19.10 13.03 -2.80
N TRP A 550 -17.79 13.22 -2.94
CA TRP A 550 -16.89 13.69 -1.91
C TRP A 550 -15.95 14.78 -2.48
N PRO A 551 -16.33 16.06 -2.40
CA PRO A 551 -15.50 17.18 -2.82
C PRO A 551 -14.58 17.70 -1.69
N GLN A 552 -13.38 18.16 -2.06
CA GLN A 552 -12.44 18.92 -1.22
C GLN A 552 -12.75 20.42 -1.15
N ARG A 553 -13.60 20.93 -2.05
CA ARG A 553 -13.81 22.38 -2.24
C ARG A 553 -12.51 23.06 -2.68
N SER A 554 -11.70 22.34 -3.45
CA SER A 554 -10.41 22.75 -3.99
C SER A 554 -10.38 22.29 -5.44
N GLU A 555 -10.59 23.22 -6.38
CA GLU A 555 -10.67 22.92 -7.81
C GLU A 555 -9.42 22.15 -8.30
N PHE A 556 -8.25 22.37 -7.67
CA PHE A 556 -7.04 21.59 -7.93
C PHE A 556 -7.20 20.10 -7.60
N VAL A 557 -7.77 19.74 -6.44
CA VAL A 557 -7.93 18.35 -6.03
C VAL A 557 -9.18 17.72 -6.64
N ASP A 558 -10.28 18.47 -6.70
CA ASP A 558 -11.56 18.00 -7.22
C ASP A 558 -11.44 17.61 -8.71
N SER A 559 -10.80 18.45 -9.53
CA SER A 559 -10.55 18.12 -10.94
C SER A 559 -9.56 16.97 -11.15
N PHE A 560 -8.65 16.72 -10.20
CA PHE A 560 -7.81 15.51 -10.22
C PHE A 560 -8.64 14.26 -9.95
N LEU A 561 -9.47 14.26 -8.91
CA LEU A 561 -10.31 13.11 -8.53
C LEU A 561 -11.29 12.72 -9.63
N THR A 562 -11.98 13.69 -10.25
CA THR A 562 -12.92 13.43 -11.36
C THR A 562 -12.22 12.81 -12.57
N LEU A 563 -11.05 13.34 -12.95
CA LEU A 563 -10.24 12.76 -14.03
C LEU A 563 -9.73 11.36 -13.67
N TYR A 564 -9.34 11.12 -12.42
CA TYR A 564 -8.84 9.82 -11.98
C TYR A 564 -9.92 8.74 -12.09
N VAL A 565 -11.17 9.04 -11.70
CA VAL A 565 -12.30 8.11 -11.90
C VAL A 565 -12.56 7.82 -13.38
N LEU A 566 -12.47 8.83 -14.26
CA LEU A 566 -12.59 8.61 -15.70
C LEU A 566 -11.45 7.73 -16.25
N HIS A 567 -10.21 7.96 -15.81
CA HIS A 567 -9.03 7.23 -16.25
C HIS A 567 -9.07 5.73 -15.90
N LEU A 568 -9.67 5.32 -14.78
CA LEU A 568 -9.65 3.92 -14.31
C LEU A 568 -10.12 2.88 -15.35
N PHE A 569 -10.85 3.30 -16.40
CA PHE A 569 -11.29 2.44 -17.51
C PHE A 569 -10.35 2.40 -18.74
N SER A 570 -9.19 3.06 -18.74
CA SER A 570 -8.25 3.09 -19.88
C SER A 570 -7.26 1.92 -19.96
N GLY A 571 -7.42 0.89 -19.10
CA GLY A 571 -6.79 -0.43 -19.28
C GLY A 571 -5.86 -0.92 -18.16
N ASP A 572 -5.61 -0.15 -17.10
CA ASP A 572 -4.67 -0.57 -16.04
C ASP A 572 -5.28 -1.54 -14.99
N SER A 573 -6.60 -1.51 -14.81
CA SER A 573 -7.30 -2.31 -13.81
C SER A 573 -7.78 -3.65 -14.39
N LYS A 574 -6.91 -4.67 -14.39
CA LYS A 574 -7.22 -6.08 -14.72
C LYS A 574 -8.52 -6.56 -14.02
N SER A 575 -8.70 -6.13 -12.78
CA SER A 575 -9.90 -6.28 -11.92
C SER A 575 -11.19 -5.69 -12.49
N LEU A 576 -11.21 -4.42 -12.92
CA LEU A 576 -12.41 -3.78 -13.47
C LEU A 576 -12.71 -4.28 -14.89
N TRP A 577 -11.69 -4.68 -15.65
CA TRP A 577 -11.89 -5.37 -16.92
C TRP A 577 -12.69 -6.65 -16.71
N SER A 578 -12.23 -7.58 -15.86
CA SER A 578 -12.96 -8.83 -15.56
C SER A 578 -14.40 -8.61 -15.05
N LEU A 579 -14.70 -7.48 -14.38
CA LEU A 579 -16.06 -7.12 -13.98
C LEU A 579 -16.91 -6.57 -15.15
N THR A 580 -16.36 -5.69 -15.99
CA THR A 580 -17.08 -5.10 -17.15
C THR A 580 -17.27 -6.05 -18.33
N VAL A 581 -16.39 -7.04 -18.43
CA VAL A 581 -16.28 -8.03 -19.50
C VAL A 581 -17.61 -8.71 -19.84
N SER A 582 -18.56 -8.85 -18.91
CA SER A 582 -19.82 -9.60 -19.12
C SER A 582 -21.13 -8.79 -19.15
N SER A 583 -21.12 -7.45 -19.02
CA SER A 583 -22.35 -6.64 -18.91
C SER A 583 -22.67 -5.77 -20.12
N ALA A 584 -23.96 -5.66 -20.47
CA ALA A 584 -24.44 -4.73 -21.49
C ALA A 584 -24.27 -3.26 -21.09
N SER A 585 -24.24 -2.93 -19.79
CA SER A 585 -24.04 -1.56 -19.28
C SER A 585 -22.67 -0.99 -19.71
N ALA A 586 -21.65 -1.84 -19.87
CA ALA A 586 -20.30 -1.42 -20.26
C ALA A 586 -20.24 -0.69 -21.63
N ARG A 587 -21.28 -0.81 -22.46
CA ARG A 587 -21.39 -0.09 -23.75
C ARG A 587 -21.58 1.41 -23.61
N GLU A 588 -21.98 1.89 -22.44
CA GLU A 588 -22.20 3.31 -22.17
C GLU A 588 -20.88 4.06 -21.91
N LEU A 589 -19.81 3.33 -21.55
CA LEU A 589 -18.50 3.87 -21.22
C LEU A 589 -17.88 4.64 -22.39
N ASP A 590 -17.38 5.84 -22.09
CA ASP A 590 -16.62 6.66 -23.04
C ASP A 590 -15.11 6.42 -22.89
N HIS A 591 -14.60 5.42 -23.59
CA HIS A 591 -13.18 5.03 -23.52
C HIS A 591 -12.24 6.11 -24.08
N ARG A 592 -12.71 6.99 -24.98
CA ARG A 592 -11.91 8.14 -25.45
C ARG A 592 -11.73 9.17 -24.35
N LYS A 593 -12.78 9.46 -23.58
CA LYS A 593 -12.67 10.33 -22.39
C LYS A 593 -11.77 9.68 -21.32
N SER A 594 -11.86 8.37 -21.10
CA SER A 594 -10.95 7.64 -20.18
C SER A 594 -9.48 7.76 -20.60
N LEU A 595 -9.17 7.52 -21.89
CA LEU A 595 -7.82 7.65 -22.44
C LEU A 595 -7.31 9.10 -22.41
N THR A 596 -8.19 10.08 -22.64
CA THR A 596 -7.84 11.51 -22.56
C THR A 596 -7.59 11.94 -21.11
N ALA A 597 -8.33 11.40 -20.15
CA ALA A 597 -8.12 11.64 -18.72
C ALA A 597 -6.77 11.06 -18.24
N GLU A 598 -6.40 9.86 -18.70
CA GLU A 598 -5.06 9.27 -18.48
C GLU A 598 -3.95 10.23 -18.93
N ARG A 599 -4.05 10.78 -20.15
CA ARG A 599 -3.12 11.81 -20.67
C ARG A 599 -3.06 13.05 -19.77
N MET A 600 -4.17 13.50 -19.20
CA MET A 600 -4.23 14.70 -18.37
C MET A 600 -3.63 14.50 -16.97
N ILE A 601 -3.73 13.29 -16.41
CA ILE A 601 -3.15 12.90 -15.11
C ILE A 601 -1.64 12.68 -15.22
N LEU A 602 -1.22 11.96 -16.27
CA LEU A 602 0.16 11.54 -16.44
C LEU A 602 1.01 12.62 -17.12
N GLY A 603 0.45 13.35 -18.07
CA GLY A 603 1.22 14.19 -19.00
C GLY A 603 1.96 13.37 -20.05
N LEU A 604 2.46 14.05 -21.09
CA LEU A 604 3.23 13.44 -22.17
C LEU A 604 4.61 13.00 -21.66
N GLY A 605 5.05 11.81 -22.04
CA GLY A 605 6.37 11.28 -21.68
C GLY A 605 6.36 9.81 -21.23
N LEU A 606 7.49 9.37 -20.69
CA LEU A 606 7.70 8.03 -20.15
C LEU A 606 7.46 8.00 -18.63
N HIS A 607 6.68 7.03 -18.19
CA HIS A 607 6.35 6.76 -16.80
C HIS A 607 6.71 5.31 -16.48
N ASN A 608 7.30 5.06 -15.31
CA ASN A 608 7.61 3.71 -14.84
C ASN A 608 6.87 3.48 -13.51
N ASP A 609 5.96 2.50 -13.46
CA ASP A 609 5.25 2.10 -12.24
C ASP A 609 5.27 0.57 -12.10
N ARG A 610 5.69 0.07 -10.93
CA ARG A 610 5.67 -1.36 -10.56
C ARG A 610 6.25 -2.30 -11.64
N GLY A 611 7.40 -1.91 -12.19
CA GLY A 611 8.07 -2.66 -13.25
C GLY A 611 7.45 -2.55 -14.65
N ARG A 612 6.32 -1.84 -14.81
CA ARG A 612 5.69 -1.58 -16.12
C ARG A 612 6.13 -0.22 -16.64
N CYS A 613 6.51 -0.17 -17.92
CA CYS A 613 6.84 1.08 -18.61
C CYS A 613 5.61 1.56 -19.39
N LEU A 614 5.28 2.84 -19.27
CA LEU A 614 4.07 3.47 -19.78
C LEU A 614 4.47 4.74 -20.52
N ARG A 615 4.29 4.79 -21.84
CA ARG A 615 4.52 6.02 -22.63
C ARG A 615 3.19 6.61 -23.09
N VAL A 616 2.97 7.86 -22.69
CA VAL A 616 1.82 8.66 -23.10
C VAL A 616 2.26 9.61 -24.20
N ILE A 617 1.62 9.51 -25.37
CA ILE A 617 1.71 10.49 -26.45
C ILE A 617 0.31 11.04 -26.76
N GLU A 618 0.20 11.87 -27.79
CA GLU A 618 -1.10 12.37 -28.23
C GLU A 618 -1.99 11.26 -28.80
N GLY A 619 -3.16 11.07 -28.17
CA GLY A 619 -4.16 10.11 -28.60
C GLY A 619 -3.80 8.63 -28.40
N THR A 620 -2.62 8.32 -27.85
CA THR A 620 -2.13 6.93 -27.66
C THR A 620 -1.39 6.76 -26.35
N THR A 621 -1.72 5.68 -25.63
CA THR A 621 -0.98 5.18 -24.48
C THR A 621 -0.34 3.85 -24.84
N PHE A 622 1.00 3.76 -24.81
CA PHE A 622 1.76 2.52 -24.97
C PHE A 622 2.14 1.96 -23.60
N ARG A 623 2.03 0.64 -23.40
CA ARG A 623 2.51 -0.06 -22.19
C ARG A 623 3.44 -1.21 -22.56
N ARG A 624 4.42 -1.48 -21.69
CA ARG A 624 5.36 -2.60 -21.79
C ARG A 624 5.56 -3.23 -20.42
N ILE A 625 5.41 -4.54 -20.36
CA ILE A 625 5.70 -5.38 -19.19
C ILE A 625 6.96 -6.20 -19.51
N PRO A 626 8.04 -6.06 -18.72
CA PRO A 626 9.31 -6.71 -18.95
C PRO A 626 9.30 -8.19 -18.52
N PRO A 627 10.35 -8.97 -18.88
CA PRO A 627 10.34 -10.44 -18.83
C PRO A 627 10.22 -11.09 -17.44
N ARG A 628 10.32 -10.30 -16.37
CA ARG A 628 10.23 -10.74 -14.98
C ARG A 628 8.86 -10.51 -14.35
N GLY A 629 7.91 -9.91 -15.07
CA GLY A 629 6.61 -9.46 -14.55
C GLY A 629 5.39 -9.98 -15.30
N TYR A 630 5.55 -10.97 -16.17
CA TYR A 630 4.43 -11.56 -16.93
C TYR A 630 4.69 -13.05 -17.17
N GLY A 631 3.87 -13.92 -16.57
CA GLY A 631 3.95 -15.37 -16.75
C GLY A 631 3.11 -15.89 -17.91
N ASP A 632 3.31 -17.15 -18.29
CA ASP A 632 2.43 -17.81 -19.27
C ASP A 632 0.99 -18.00 -18.73
N SER A 633 0.81 -18.03 -17.40
CA SER A 633 -0.50 -17.96 -16.74
C SER A 633 -1.17 -16.60 -16.92
N ASP A 634 -0.45 -15.49 -16.74
CA ASP A 634 -1.00 -14.14 -16.95
C ASP A 634 -1.52 -13.95 -18.37
N LEU A 635 -0.83 -14.54 -19.36
CA LEU A 635 -1.28 -14.54 -20.75
C LEU A 635 -2.56 -15.36 -20.94
N ALA A 636 -2.66 -16.54 -20.30
CA ALA A 636 -3.85 -17.38 -20.38
C ALA A 636 -5.07 -16.69 -19.77
N ASP A 637 -4.92 -16.07 -18.60
CA ASP A 637 -5.96 -15.30 -17.91
C ASP A 637 -6.42 -14.12 -18.78
N PHE A 638 -5.49 -13.30 -19.27
CA PHE A 638 -5.79 -12.17 -20.15
C PHE A 638 -6.51 -12.59 -21.45
N GLN A 639 -6.14 -13.75 -22.02
CA GLN A 639 -6.82 -14.31 -23.19
C GLN A 639 -8.20 -14.88 -22.86
N ALA A 640 -8.47 -15.30 -21.62
CA ALA A 640 -9.79 -15.69 -21.16
C ALA A 640 -10.70 -14.46 -21.00
N ASP A 641 -10.21 -13.41 -20.34
CA ASP A 641 -10.90 -12.13 -20.15
C ASP A 641 -11.34 -11.52 -21.51
N LEU A 642 -10.44 -11.49 -22.50
CA LEU A 642 -10.75 -10.99 -23.84
C LEU A 642 -11.88 -11.78 -24.52
N LYS A 643 -11.83 -13.11 -24.50
CA LYS A 643 -12.85 -13.97 -25.12
C LYS A 643 -14.23 -13.79 -24.47
N GLU A 644 -14.27 -13.56 -23.16
CA GLU A 644 -15.52 -13.27 -22.48
C GLU A 644 -16.06 -11.87 -22.87
N ALA A 645 -15.20 -10.86 -23.04
CA ALA A 645 -15.61 -9.53 -23.53
C ALA A 645 -16.10 -9.54 -24.98
N GLU A 646 -15.53 -10.38 -25.84
CA GLU A 646 -16.02 -10.64 -27.19
C GLU A 646 -17.43 -11.25 -27.14
N LYS A 647 -17.64 -12.24 -26.26
CA LYS A 647 -18.94 -12.91 -26.05
C LYS A 647 -20.03 -11.95 -25.57
N ALA A 648 -19.70 -11.01 -24.68
CA ALA A 648 -20.63 -9.94 -24.24
C ALA A 648 -20.84 -8.82 -25.28
N LYS A 649 -20.02 -8.82 -26.35
CA LYS A 649 -19.97 -7.80 -27.41
C LYS A 649 -19.51 -6.43 -26.91
N ASN A 650 -18.70 -6.38 -25.86
CA ASN A 650 -18.12 -5.17 -25.27
C ASN A 650 -16.79 -4.79 -25.94
N ILE A 651 -16.08 -5.78 -26.46
CA ILE A 651 -15.03 -5.60 -27.47
C ILE A 651 -15.41 -6.35 -28.75
N LYS A 652 -14.77 -5.98 -29.86
CA LYS A 652 -14.86 -6.69 -31.14
C LYS A 652 -13.48 -6.79 -31.76
N LEU A 653 -13.17 -7.90 -32.42
CA LEU A 653 -12.02 -8.00 -33.32
C LEU A 653 -12.03 -6.84 -34.32
N PHE A 654 -10.89 -6.17 -34.45
CA PHE A 654 -10.72 -5.04 -35.34
C PHE A 654 -9.76 -5.40 -36.47
N HIS A 655 -10.23 -5.24 -37.70
CA HIS A 655 -9.46 -5.49 -38.92
C HIS A 655 -9.31 -4.15 -39.65
N PRO A 656 -8.10 -3.57 -39.73
CA PRO A 656 -7.89 -2.24 -40.33
C PRO A 656 -8.36 -2.12 -41.79
N HIS A 657 -8.34 -3.22 -42.54
CA HIS A 657 -8.58 -3.23 -44.00
C HIS A 657 -9.50 -4.37 -44.49
N ALA A 658 -10.29 -5.01 -43.63
CA ALA A 658 -11.20 -6.08 -44.08
C ALA A 658 -12.55 -5.50 -44.57
N PRO A 659 -13.01 -5.86 -45.78
CA PRO A 659 -14.42 -5.69 -46.15
C PRO A 659 -15.31 -6.43 -45.14
N SER A 660 -16.51 -5.90 -44.89
CA SER A 660 -17.45 -6.35 -43.84
C SER A 660 -17.93 -7.81 -43.92
N VAL A 661 -17.50 -8.56 -44.94
CA VAL A 661 -17.87 -9.95 -45.22
C VAL A 661 -16.94 -10.96 -44.50
N PHE A 662 -15.73 -10.56 -44.09
CA PHE A 662 -14.74 -11.46 -43.44
C PHE A 662 -14.86 -11.57 -41.90
N ALA A 663 -16.04 -11.29 -41.33
CA ALA A 663 -16.29 -11.27 -39.89
C ALA A 663 -16.20 -12.65 -39.18
N SER A 664 -15.77 -13.70 -39.87
CA SER A 664 -15.66 -15.10 -39.41
C SER A 664 -14.23 -15.65 -39.34
N VAL A 665 -13.20 -14.83 -39.57
CA VAL A 665 -11.79 -15.27 -39.52
C VAL A 665 -11.31 -15.39 -38.06
N ASN A 666 -11.57 -16.55 -37.44
CA ASN A 666 -11.16 -16.94 -36.07
C ASN A 666 -9.62 -16.99 -35.82
N ASN A 667 -8.79 -16.54 -36.77
CA ASN A 667 -7.34 -16.81 -36.82
C ASN A 667 -6.44 -15.59 -36.54
N LEU A 668 -6.83 -14.72 -35.60
CA LEU A 668 -5.89 -13.74 -35.01
C LEU A 668 -5.11 -14.33 -33.81
N TYR A 669 -5.71 -15.25 -33.05
CA TYR A 669 -5.06 -15.93 -31.93
C TYR A 669 -3.91 -16.89 -32.33
N SER A 670 -3.64 -17.06 -33.64
CA SER A 670 -2.83 -18.17 -34.20
C SER A 670 -1.78 -17.78 -35.26
N GLN A 671 -1.63 -16.51 -35.63
CA GLN A 671 -0.59 -16.11 -36.60
C GLN A 671 0.80 -16.08 -35.98
N HIS A 672 1.46 -17.25 -35.94
CA HIS A 672 2.85 -17.45 -35.56
C HIS A 672 3.85 -16.79 -36.53
N LYS A 673 3.89 -15.44 -36.58
CA LYS A 673 5.08 -14.74 -37.08
C LYS A 673 6.14 -14.72 -35.98
N LEU A 674 7.24 -15.44 -36.22
CA LEU A 674 8.53 -15.31 -35.51
C LEU A 674 8.54 -15.61 -33.99
N GLY A 675 7.49 -16.21 -33.43
CA GLY A 675 7.39 -16.49 -31.99
C GLY A 675 6.66 -15.39 -31.19
N LYS A 676 5.74 -14.66 -31.84
CA LYS A 676 4.89 -13.66 -31.19
C LYS A 676 3.42 -14.10 -31.25
N ARG A 677 2.65 -13.75 -30.22
CA ARG A 677 1.17 -13.82 -30.19
C ARG A 677 0.66 -12.38 -30.08
N TYR A 678 -0.32 -11.99 -30.87
CA TYR A 678 -0.85 -10.63 -30.85
C TYR A 678 -2.36 -10.62 -31.06
N GLY A 679 -3.00 -9.50 -30.75
CA GLY A 679 -4.43 -9.30 -30.95
C GLY A 679 -4.79 -7.84 -31.12
N LEU A 680 -5.88 -7.58 -31.84
CA LEU A 680 -6.31 -6.25 -32.22
C LEU A 680 -7.82 -6.12 -32.08
N HIS A 681 -8.26 -5.24 -31.18
CA HIS A 681 -9.64 -5.15 -30.73
C HIS A 681 -10.11 -3.70 -30.70
N LYS A 682 -11.38 -3.47 -31.06
CA LYS A 682 -12.09 -2.22 -30.85
C LYS A 682 -12.88 -2.34 -29.54
N ILE A 683 -12.62 -1.42 -28.62
CA ILE A 683 -13.26 -1.36 -27.30
C ILE A 683 -14.32 -0.26 -27.33
N GLY A 684 -15.53 -0.55 -26.85
CA GLY A 684 -16.64 0.39 -26.82
C GLY A 684 -17.32 0.61 -28.17
N HIS A 685 -18.31 1.50 -28.19
CA HIS A 685 -19.27 1.63 -29.30
C HIS A 685 -19.25 3.01 -29.97
N GLY A 686 -19.46 3.03 -31.29
CA GLY A 686 -19.60 4.27 -32.08
C GLY A 686 -18.43 5.21 -31.90
N GLU A 687 -18.72 6.49 -31.63
CA GLU A 687 -17.70 7.53 -31.44
C GLU A 687 -16.98 7.47 -30.09
N LYS A 688 -17.46 6.67 -29.13
CA LYS A 688 -16.85 6.48 -27.79
C LYS A 688 -15.69 5.48 -27.78
N SER A 689 -15.48 4.79 -28.90
CA SER A 689 -14.56 3.65 -28.98
C SER A 689 -13.08 4.03 -29.10
N VAL A 690 -12.22 3.11 -28.66
CA VAL A 690 -10.75 3.14 -28.86
C VAL A 690 -10.28 1.81 -29.45
N VAL A 691 -9.08 1.78 -29.99
CA VAL A 691 -8.43 0.55 -30.48
C VAL A 691 -7.38 0.09 -29.47
N LEU A 692 -7.44 -1.18 -29.07
CA LEU A 692 -6.43 -1.89 -28.28
C LEU A 692 -5.67 -2.86 -29.18
N TYR A 693 -4.36 -2.68 -29.23
CA TYR A 693 -3.41 -3.67 -29.76
C TYR A 693 -2.62 -4.27 -28.59
N TRP A 694 -2.34 -5.57 -28.64
CA TRP A 694 -1.40 -6.24 -27.72
C TRP A 694 -0.53 -7.25 -28.46
N GLU A 695 0.70 -7.45 -27.97
CA GLU A 695 1.69 -8.40 -28.46
C GLU A 695 2.46 -9.01 -27.28
N TYR A 696 2.45 -10.34 -27.17
CA TYR A 696 3.36 -11.10 -26.32
C TYR A 696 4.44 -11.76 -27.18
N ASP A 697 5.69 -11.42 -26.89
CA ASP A 697 6.86 -12.05 -27.50
C ASP A 697 7.29 -13.26 -26.66
N THR A 698 7.18 -14.48 -27.20
CA THR A 698 7.49 -15.70 -26.42
C THR A 698 8.99 -15.94 -26.26
N LYS A 699 9.85 -15.26 -27.02
CA LYS A 699 11.32 -15.36 -26.89
C LYS A 699 11.82 -14.41 -25.82
N GLU A 700 11.38 -13.16 -25.89
CA GLU A 700 11.72 -12.14 -24.90
C GLU A 700 10.88 -12.28 -23.60
N ARG A 701 9.79 -13.05 -23.60
CA ARG A 701 8.77 -13.10 -22.53
C ARG A 701 8.21 -11.72 -22.16
N SER A 702 8.16 -10.81 -23.13
CA SER A 702 7.74 -9.42 -22.91
C SER A 702 6.36 -9.17 -23.52
N PHE A 703 5.51 -8.49 -22.75
CA PHE A 703 4.18 -8.08 -23.19
C PHE A 703 4.19 -6.59 -23.54
N HIS A 704 3.64 -6.24 -24.69
CA HIS A 704 3.46 -4.87 -25.15
C HIS A 704 1.98 -4.67 -25.48
N GLU A 705 1.44 -3.50 -25.18
CA GLU A 705 0.11 -3.11 -25.64
C GLU A 705 0.06 -1.62 -25.93
N PHE A 706 -0.95 -1.19 -26.68
CA PHE A 706 -1.33 0.22 -26.73
C PHE A 706 -2.83 0.40 -26.92
N THR A 707 -3.35 1.45 -26.28
CA THR A 707 -4.73 1.92 -26.47
C THR A 707 -4.70 3.27 -27.18
N THR A 708 -5.47 3.44 -28.25
CA THR A 708 -5.39 4.62 -29.13
C THR A 708 -6.72 5.05 -29.75
N VAL A 709 -6.82 6.33 -30.10
CA VAL A 709 -7.86 6.88 -31.00
C VAL A 709 -7.44 6.89 -32.48
N ASP A 710 -6.16 6.72 -32.78
CA ASP A 710 -5.57 6.74 -34.12
C ASP A 710 -4.60 5.56 -34.28
N TYR A 711 -5.17 4.44 -34.73
CA TYR A 711 -4.43 3.18 -34.91
C TYR A 711 -3.29 3.30 -35.93
N GLU A 712 -3.49 4.04 -37.03
CA GLU A 712 -2.49 4.17 -38.10
C GLU A 712 -1.29 5.00 -37.65
N ARG A 713 -1.50 6.05 -36.85
CA ARG A 713 -0.40 6.78 -36.19
C ARG A 713 0.28 5.93 -35.12
N ALA A 714 -0.50 5.27 -34.26
CA ALA A 714 0.05 4.43 -33.18
C ALA A 714 0.91 3.28 -33.71
N MET A 715 0.44 2.56 -34.74
CA MET A 715 1.16 1.42 -35.31
C MET A 715 2.43 1.86 -36.04
N ARG A 716 2.40 2.94 -36.84
CA ARG A 716 3.62 3.50 -37.47
C ARG A 716 4.70 3.84 -36.44
N ILE A 717 4.31 4.45 -35.32
CA ILE A 717 5.24 4.75 -34.22
C ILE A 717 5.74 3.47 -33.56
N TYR A 718 4.86 2.51 -33.26
CA TYR A 718 5.24 1.23 -32.64
C TYR A 718 6.23 0.46 -33.51
N GLU A 719 5.97 0.33 -34.82
CA GLU A 719 6.80 -0.43 -35.74
C GLU A 719 8.17 0.20 -36.00
N ALA A 720 8.22 1.54 -36.15
CA ALA A 720 9.47 2.26 -36.38
C ALA A 720 10.38 2.31 -35.14
N GLU A 721 9.79 2.49 -33.96
CA GLU A 721 10.55 2.85 -32.75
C GLU A 721 10.70 1.70 -31.75
N LYS A 722 9.77 0.74 -31.67
CA LYS A 722 9.76 -0.48 -30.82
C LYS A 722 10.44 -0.32 -29.45
N PHE A 723 11.75 -0.59 -29.40
CA PHE A 723 12.54 -0.57 -28.17
C PHE A 723 13.10 0.83 -27.82
N LYS A 724 13.36 1.68 -28.83
CA LYS A 724 13.87 3.05 -28.67
C LYS A 724 12.87 3.95 -27.95
N MET A 725 11.56 3.69 -28.14
CA MET A 725 10.50 4.44 -27.45
C MET A 725 10.45 4.19 -25.93
N TRP A 726 11.37 3.42 -25.33
CA TRP A 726 11.48 3.30 -23.88
C TRP A 726 12.68 4.07 -23.29
N ASP A 727 13.39 4.84 -24.12
CA ASP A 727 14.42 5.80 -23.67
C ASP A 727 13.78 7.08 -23.11
N GLY A 728 14.27 7.58 -21.97
CA GLY A 728 13.78 8.82 -21.35
C GLY A 728 13.95 10.08 -22.21
N LEU A 729 14.90 10.08 -23.16
CA LEU A 729 15.14 11.19 -24.09
C LEU A 729 14.38 11.07 -25.42
N TRP A 730 13.63 9.98 -25.64
CA TRP A 730 12.89 9.78 -26.88
C TRP A 730 11.79 10.83 -27.09
N VAL A 731 11.75 11.38 -28.31
CA VAL A 731 10.73 12.31 -28.82
C VAL A 731 9.92 11.57 -29.89
N PRO A 732 8.59 11.67 -29.91
CA PRO A 732 7.78 11.02 -30.94
C PRO A 732 8.12 11.58 -32.33
N PRO A 733 8.23 10.73 -33.36
CA PRO A 733 8.38 11.20 -34.74
C PRO A 733 7.14 11.99 -35.17
N SER A 734 7.35 12.96 -36.06
CA SER A 734 6.35 13.89 -36.60
C SER A 734 5.27 13.20 -37.44
#